data_AF-R7L596-F1
#
_entry.id   AF-R7L596-F1
#
_cell.length_a   1.000
_cell.length_b   1.000
_cell.length_c   1.000
_cell.angle_alpha   90.00
_cell.angle_beta   90.00
_cell.angle_gamma   90.00
#
_symmetry.space_group_name_H-M   'P 1'
#
loop_
_entity.id
_entity.type
_entity.pdbx_description
1 polymer ?
#
loop_
_entity_poly.entity_id
_entity_poly.type
_entity_poly.pdbx_seq_one_letter_code
_entity_poly.pdbx_strand_id
1 'polypeptide(L)'
;MKRCLLFFLAVHIFALAAVAQNGGQTPQNLTLFKDIMNLELNAGSQVSDNKITFNCKGSPWGSLFSLMGGLLEDDTAYVLEFDYILECEPSAENYIIVVVRDMNFKKNDFASSSLPTKPGKFMKGRVNFKTLKGAGGYAVMFHMHGKLKGEIKNLTLRQADDTTSFRPFSANAEAFDESKLKKIPTGAKEFSVDLPTPKNGLVVSAADFGLNENVDNAAAIINKALEHCRKTGASKLVIPRGTYKSFDGTQIIVQDFEDFTIDGQGSTIIINKNLRKSGPSTLSIARCKRTLLENLNFDWDWNSNPLASVVEVVGGNDKYFDIKFLEYEDFPQKDVRIGIFSAYDPKTKSVGIENGKTLAFNMFVGRGKPVETQWIASNILRIKTKNPFEAGELYRLQHSYYEYGCVSMLSNTHLTLRNFNIYSCSGHAFTVSGTQKYWHFDNVNIVRPPNSERRAITTTADHLHIAQSQGYMKMENCEFSLGADDCINMHDCSIIMDRESDETLLSVNARNSYLYNEGEEIELRQDDFSPAGFTGKVIEKTLVDKERKIYRVRLDKPIPEMKGVYFVLFSKKYDTRNMIVRNCYFHDNRARGVLILARDVTVENCRFFHNEMGAIKIETGFTGNSWCEGYGVENVVVRNCTFDTCNPSGSMTNGYERDIYMGVYLFTDPSYRKTDYPILRDIMFENNTFKDTFGVVAVVTSVRNLIFRNNTFSNPTPRKNPLKYRGCFYVGWSRDVSIVNNKFVLSENISDLGVYIEKGTVKRLKIQGNSFSEN
;
A
#
# COMPACT_ATOMS: atom_id res chain seq x y z
N MET A 1 7.34 -25.69 30.54
CA MET A 1 7.94 -24.41 30.99
C MET A 1 9.13 -24.56 31.95
N LYS A 2 9.22 -25.53 32.87
CA LYS A 2 10.39 -25.66 33.77
C LYS A 2 11.69 -26.23 33.14
N ARG A 3 11.66 -26.77 31.91
CA ARG A 3 12.86 -27.20 31.15
C ARG A 3 13.43 -26.14 30.19
N CYS A 4 12.71 -25.06 29.89
CA CYS A 4 13.22 -23.96 29.04
C CYS A 4 13.98 -22.88 29.84
N LEU A 5 13.68 -22.72 31.14
CA LEU A 5 14.33 -21.69 31.95
C LEU A 5 15.78 -22.04 32.34
N LEU A 6 16.13 -23.34 32.47
CA LEU A 6 17.51 -23.76 32.72
C LEU A 6 18.41 -23.62 31.48
N PHE A 7 17.85 -23.61 30.27
CA PHE A 7 18.61 -23.50 29.03
C PHE A 7 19.10 -22.05 28.78
N PHE A 8 18.33 -21.05 29.20
CA PHE A 8 18.70 -19.63 29.07
C PHE A 8 19.86 -19.21 30.00
N LEU A 9 19.99 -19.83 31.18
CA LEU A 9 21.05 -19.48 32.13
C LEU A 9 22.41 -20.11 31.75
N ALA A 10 22.42 -21.27 31.08
CA ALA A 10 23.65 -21.92 30.63
C ALA A 10 24.33 -21.19 29.46
N VAL A 11 23.57 -20.52 28.60
CA VAL A 11 24.08 -19.80 27.43
C VAL A 11 24.81 -18.50 27.79
N HIS A 12 24.42 -17.83 28.89
CA HIS A 12 25.12 -16.62 29.36
C HIS A 12 26.52 -16.91 29.95
N ILE A 13 26.76 -18.11 30.47
CA ILE A 13 28.06 -18.46 31.08
C ILE A 13 29.09 -18.84 30.00
N PHE A 14 28.68 -19.39 28.86
CA PHE A 14 29.60 -19.72 27.76
C PHE A 14 29.93 -18.52 26.85
N ALA A 15 29.01 -17.56 26.68
CA ALA A 15 29.26 -16.36 25.87
C ALA A 15 30.31 -15.42 26.48
N LEU A 16 30.42 -15.38 27.82
CA LEU A 16 31.43 -14.56 28.51
C LEU A 16 32.85 -15.17 28.47
N ALA A 17 33.00 -16.47 28.20
CA ALA A 17 34.31 -17.13 28.15
C ALA A 17 34.99 -17.01 26.76
N ALA A 18 34.23 -16.85 25.67
CA ALA A 18 34.79 -16.78 24.32
C ALA A 18 35.32 -15.38 23.92
N VAL A 19 34.87 -14.33 24.60
CA VAL A 19 35.28 -12.93 24.31
C VAL A 19 36.71 -12.63 24.84
N ALA A 20 37.28 -13.52 25.66
CA ALA A 20 38.58 -13.30 26.28
C ALA A 20 39.81 -13.82 25.50
N GLN A 21 39.66 -14.46 24.34
CA GLN A 21 40.81 -15.14 23.68
C GLN A 21 41.21 -14.72 22.27
N ASN A 22 40.47 -13.86 21.56
CA ASN A 22 40.91 -13.42 20.22
C ASN A 22 41.18 -11.93 20.19
N GLY A 23 42.37 -11.56 20.65
CA GLY A 23 42.96 -10.27 20.35
C GLY A 23 43.28 -10.15 18.85
N GLY A 24 42.82 -9.05 18.24
CA GLY A 24 43.39 -8.45 17.03
C GLY A 24 43.59 -9.35 15.82
N GLN A 25 42.52 -9.68 15.08
CA GLN A 25 42.60 -9.91 13.63
C GLN A 25 41.38 -9.34 12.91
N THR A 26 41.65 -8.65 11.79
CA THR A 26 40.71 -8.17 10.76
C THR A 26 39.78 -9.30 10.28
N PRO A 27 38.48 -9.07 10.01
CA PRO A 27 37.55 -10.19 9.84
C PRO A 27 37.73 -10.93 8.51
N GLN A 28 37.82 -12.25 8.65
CA GLN A 28 37.94 -13.25 7.60
C GLN A 28 36.62 -13.43 6.81
N ASN A 29 36.72 -13.79 5.53
CA ASN A 29 35.59 -14.33 4.76
C ASN A 29 35.11 -15.63 5.42
N LEU A 30 33.95 -15.62 6.09
CA LEU A 30 33.40 -16.82 6.73
C LEU A 30 32.70 -17.71 5.70
N THR A 31 33.18 -18.94 5.55
CA THR A 31 32.48 -20.00 4.81
C THR A 31 31.67 -20.79 5.83
N LEU A 32 30.39 -20.46 5.96
CA LEU A 32 29.67 -20.67 7.21
C LEU A 32 29.46 -22.16 7.57
N PHE A 33 29.28 -23.09 6.63
CA PHE A 33 28.80 -24.43 7.00
C PHE A 33 29.75 -25.34 7.80
N LYS A 34 31.07 -25.13 7.81
CA LYS A 34 32.02 -25.89 8.65
C LYS A 34 32.42 -25.19 9.96
N ASP A 35 32.16 -23.88 10.07
CA ASP A 35 32.70 -23.02 11.13
C ASP A 35 31.63 -22.39 12.06
N ILE A 36 30.32 -22.62 11.83
CA ILE A 36 29.28 -21.98 12.66
C ILE A 36 29.16 -22.65 14.05
N MET A 37 29.70 -22.01 15.10
CA MET A 37 29.43 -22.38 16.51
C MET A 37 27.99 -22.03 16.99
N ASN A 38 27.22 -21.26 16.20
CA ASN A 38 25.89 -20.71 16.55
C ASN A 38 24.76 -21.00 15.54
N LEU A 39 24.73 -22.20 14.91
CA LEU A 39 23.72 -22.58 13.92
C LEU A 39 22.57 -23.28 14.62
N GLU A 40 21.37 -22.71 14.53
CA GLU A 40 20.16 -23.36 15.03
C GLU A 40 19.37 -23.93 13.84
N LEU A 41 19.25 -25.26 13.75
CA LEU A 41 18.47 -25.95 12.72
C LEU A 41 17.03 -26.17 13.17
N ASN A 42 16.09 -25.96 12.25
CA ASN A 42 14.65 -26.08 12.49
C ASN A 42 13.94 -26.83 11.34
N ALA A 43 12.67 -27.18 11.55
CA ALA A 43 11.75 -27.71 10.52
C ALA A 43 12.28 -28.86 9.64
N GLY A 44 12.98 -29.85 10.20
CA GLY A 44 13.50 -30.97 9.40
C GLY A 44 14.65 -30.61 8.47
N SER A 45 15.33 -29.49 8.73
CA SER A 45 16.60 -29.12 8.12
C SER A 45 17.74 -29.95 8.69
N GLN A 46 18.69 -30.34 7.84
CA GLN A 46 19.86 -31.15 8.17
C GLN A 46 21.10 -30.58 7.47
N VAL A 47 22.23 -30.60 8.16
CA VAL A 47 23.54 -30.27 7.56
C VAL A 47 24.20 -31.58 7.09
N SER A 48 24.62 -31.61 5.84
CA SER A 48 25.46 -32.67 5.26
C SER A 48 26.40 -32.04 4.25
N ASP A 49 27.62 -32.55 4.05
CA ASP A 49 28.53 -32.15 2.95
C ASP A 49 28.63 -30.63 2.65
N ASN A 50 28.75 -29.79 3.70
CA ASN A 50 28.86 -28.32 3.56
C ASN A 50 27.63 -27.65 2.91
N LYS A 51 26.45 -28.23 3.11
CA LYS A 51 25.14 -27.74 2.66
C LYS A 51 24.05 -28.00 3.71
N ILE A 52 22.97 -27.22 3.65
CA ILE A 52 21.73 -27.45 4.41
C ILE A 52 20.70 -28.03 3.47
N THR A 53 20.20 -29.21 3.77
CA THR A 53 19.04 -29.80 3.11
C THR A 53 17.82 -29.64 4.01
N PHE A 54 16.63 -29.49 3.43
CA PHE A 54 15.39 -29.36 4.19
C PHE A 54 14.24 -30.05 3.48
N ASN A 55 13.33 -30.63 4.26
CA ASN A 55 12.12 -31.28 3.76
C ASN A 55 10.95 -30.96 4.71
N CYS A 56 10.26 -29.86 4.42
CA CYS A 56 9.24 -29.30 5.27
C CYS A 56 7.85 -29.71 4.79
N LYS A 57 7.19 -30.59 5.54
CA LYS A 57 5.89 -31.16 5.17
C LYS A 57 4.67 -30.48 5.80
N GLY A 58 4.84 -29.56 6.77
CA GLY A 58 3.83 -29.38 7.84
C GLY A 58 3.46 -27.98 8.37
N SER A 59 3.75 -26.86 7.70
CA SER A 59 3.22 -25.55 8.14
C SER A 59 3.26 -24.54 6.99
N PRO A 60 2.33 -23.57 6.90
CA PRO A 60 2.48 -22.45 5.99
C PRO A 60 3.73 -21.62 6.31
N TRP A 61 4.22 -21.57 7.55
CA TRP A 61 5.48 -20.89 7.91
C TRP A 61 6.41 -21.78 8.73
N GLY A 62 7.70 -21.80 8.40
CA GLY A 62 8.73 -22.50 9.15
C GLY A 62 10.05 -21.73 9.18
N SER A 63 10.80 -21.81 10.28
CA SER A 63 12.23 -21.45 10.28
C SER A 63 13.01 -22.65 9.74
N LEU A 64 13.90 -22.41 8.78
CA LEU A 64 14.84 -23.41 8.27
C LEU A 64 16.06 -23.46 9.20
N PHE A 65 16.73 -22.32 9.35
CA PHE A 65 17.83 -22.16 10.27
C PHE A 65 18.10 -20.68 10.57
N SER A 66 18.84 -20.41 11.64
CA SER A 66 19.28 -19.07 12.03
C SER A 66 20.76 -19.05 12.35
N LEU A 67 21.42 -17.95 11.98
CA LEU A 67 22.77 -17.59 12.42
C LEU A 67 22.61 -16.59 13.57
N MET A 68 22.90 -17.04 14.80
CA MET A 68 22.62 -16.26 16.02
C MET A 68 23.90 -15.64 16.61
N GLY A 69 23.81 -14.38 17.09
CA GLY A 69 24.69 -13.77 18.10
C GLY A 69 26.20 -13.68 17.79
N GLY A 70 26.77 -12.47 17.88
CA GLY A 70 28.22 -12.25 17.83
C GLY A 70 28.89 -12.34 16.45
N LEU A 71 28.12 -12.59 15.38
CA LEU A 71 28.63 -12.64 14.00
C LEU A 71 28.66 -11.28 13.29
N LEU A 72 27.84 -10.34 13.77
CA LEU A 72 27.63 -9.04 13.15
C LEU A 72 28.01 -7.96 14.15
N GLU A 73 28.89 -7.04 13.71
CA GLU A 73 29.28 -5.84 14.42
C GLU A 73 28.22 -4.75 14.24
N ASP A 74 28.18 -3.81 15.17
CA ASP A 74 27.34 -2.62 15.09
C ASP A 74 27.82 -1.65 14.00
N ASP A 75 26.87 -0.97 13.35
CA ASP A 75 27.15 0.05 12.31
C ASP A 75 28.00 -0.44 11.12
N THR A 76 27.88 -1.73 10.79
CA THR A 76 28.72 -2.42 9.81
C THR A 76 27.88 -2.97 8.66
N ALA A 77 28.39 -2.78 7.43
CA ALA A 77 27.75 -3.31 6.23
C ALA A 77 28.20 -4.74 5.93
N TYR A 78 27.27 -5.56 5.45
CA TYR A 78 27.47 -6.97 5.16
C TYR A 78 26.84 -7.38 3.83
N VAL A 79 27.44 -8.40 3.21
CA VAL A 79 26.87 -9.12 2.07
C VAL A 79 26.77 -10.60 2.43
N LEU A 80 25.55 -11.14 2.32
CA LEU A 80 25.25 -12.56 2.45
C LEU A 80 25.03 -13.14 1.05
N GLU A 81 25.78 -14.16 0.64
CA GLU A 81 25.64 -14.84 -0.66
C GLU A 81 25.53 -16.35 -0.46
N PHE A 82 24.70 -17.03 -1.25
CA PHE A 82 24.51 -18.47 -1.20
C PHE A 82 23.90 -19.00 -2.49
N ASP A 83 24.05 -20.30 -2.74
CA ASP A 83 23.32 -21.01 -3.79
C ASP A 83 22.20 -21.82 -3.16
N TYR A 84 21.04 -21.90 -3.81
CA TYR A 84 19.93 -22.71 -3.34
C TYR A 84 19.16 -23.37 -4.48
N ILE A 85 18.53 -24.49 -4.19
CA ILE A 85 17.61 -25.20 -5.09
C ILE A 85 16.36 -25.59 -4.31
N LEU A 86 15.22 -25.52 -4.98
CA LEU A 86 13.95 -25.96 -4.45
C LEU A 86 13.39 -27.06 -5.34
N GLU A 87 13.04 -28.18 -4.72
CA GLU A 87 12.43 -29.37 -5.31
C GLU A 87 10.93 -29.39 -4.98
N CYS A 88 10.21 -28.35 -5.35
CA CYS A 88 8.76 -28.25 -5.17
C CYS A 88 8.11 -27.88 -6.51
N GLU A 89 6.82 -28.20 -6.68
CA GLU A 89 6.05 -27.65 -7.81
C GLU A 89 6.13 -26.10 -7.79
N PRO A 90 6.16 -25.43 -8.97
CA PRO A 90 6.07 -23.98 -9.02
C PRO A 90 4.81 -23.53 -8.30
N SER A 91 4.99 -22.73 -7.26
CA SER A 91 3.88 -22.13 -6.53
C SER A 91 4.33 -20.79 -5.98
N ALA A 92 3.44 -19.83 -6.15
CA ALA A 92 3.58 -18.48 -5.64
C ALA A 92 3.51 -18.42 -4.09
N GLU A 93 2.95 -19.45 -3.47
CA GLU A 93 2.90 -19.63 -2.01
C GLU A 93 4.16 -20.29 -1.44
N ASN A 94 5.02 -20.83 -2.30
CA ASN A 94 6.23 -21.52 -1.91
C ASN A 94 7.40 -20.56 -2.09
N TYR A 95 8.04 -20.12 -1.01
CA TYR A 95 9.24 -19.27 -1.08
C TYR A 95 10.11 -19.38 0.18
N ILE A 96 11.41 -19.11 0.02
CA ILE A 96 12.31 -18.85 1.14
C ILE A 96 12.36 -17.34 1.35
N ILE A 97 12.37 -16.90 2.60
CA ILE A 97 12.69 -15.53 2.96
C ILE A 97 13.92 -15.53 3.86
N VAL A 98 14.88 -14.69 3.52
CA VAL A 98 16.00 -14.36 4.40
C VAL A 98 15.64 -13.08 5.13
N VAL A 99 15.87 -13.04 6.44
CA VAL A 99 15.57 -11.90 7.30
C VAL A 99 16.79 -11.58 8.14
N VAL A 100 17.12 -10.31 8.29
CA VAL A 100 18.11 -9.82 9.25
C VAL A 100 17.40 -9.01 10.31
N ARG A 101 17.50 -9.42 11.59
CA ARG A 101 16.69 -8.85 12.67
C ARG A 101 17.54 -8.55 13.91
N ASP A 102 17.16 -7.49 14.62
CA ASP A 102 17.60 -7.21 15.99
C ASP A 102 16.94 -8.18 16.97
N MET A 103 17.72 -8.88 17.77
CA MET A 103 17.19 -9.78 18.79
C MET A 103 16.63 -9.05 20.02
N ASN A 104 17.01 -7.78 20.24
CA ASN A 104 16.54 -6.94 21.35
C ASN A 104 15.39 -6.01 20.95
N PHE A 105 15.38 -5.50 19.72
CA PHE A 105 14.27 -4.69 19.19
C PHE A 105 13.18 -5.57 18.57
N LYS A 106 12.05 -5.71 19.27
CA LYS A 106 10.90 -6.55 18.88
C LYS A 106 10.14 -6.09 17.61
N LYS A 107 10.65 -5.19 16.77
CA LYS A 107 9.77 -4.45 15.86
C LYS A 107 10.08 -4.37 14.36
N ASN A 108 11.27 -4.64 13.82
CA ASN A 108 11.46 -4.60 12.36
C ASN A 108 12.58 -5.51 11.86
N ASP A 109 12.40 -6.02 10.63
CA ASP A 109 13.46 -6.67 9.85
C ASP A 109 14.30 -5.57 9.17
N PHE A 110 15.60 -5.53 9.44
CA PHE A 110 16.52 -4.54 8.84
C PHE A 110 16.72 -4.77 7.35
N ALA A 111 16.75 -6.04 6.96
CA ALA A 111 16.71 -6.46 5.59
C ALA A 111 15.87 -7.72 5.50
N SER A 112 15.09 -7.84 4.43
CA SER A 112 14.52 -9.13 4.06
C SER A 112 14.68 -9.37 2.56
N SER A 113 14.78 -10.62 2.15
CA SER A 113 14.82 -10.97 0.75
C SER A 113 14.07 -12.27 0.55
N SER A 114 12.92 -12.17 -0.12
CA SER A 114 12.21 -13.34 -0.60
C SER A 114 12.90 -13.84 -1.86
N LEU A 115 13.17 -15.14 -1.88
CA LEU A 115 13.84 -15.84 -2.95
C LEU A 115 12.78 -16.44 -3.87
N PRO A 116 12.82 -16.22 -5.20
CA PRO A 116 11.82 -16.79 -6.07
C PRO A 116 12.09 -18.29 -6.22
N THR A 117 11.18 -19.01 -6.85
CA THR A 117 11.21 -20.48 -6.90
C THR A 117 11.17 -20.97 -8.33
N LYS A 118 12.25 -21.62 -8.79
CA LYS A 118 12.29 -22.33 -10.07
C LYS A 118 12.61 -23.80 -9.78
N PRO A 119 11.64 -24.71 -9.94
CA PRO A 119 11.84 -26.11 -9.56
C PRO A 119 13.06 -26.72 -10.25
N GLY A 120 13.87 -27.44 -9.48
CA GLY A 120 14.97 -28.24 -10.03
C GLY A 120 16.17 -27.45 -10.59
N LYS A 121 16.20 -26.12 -10.46
CA LYS A 121 17.33 -25.28 -10.89
C LYS A 121 18.00 -24.60 -9.70
N PHE A 122 19.32 -24.71 -9.61
CA PHE A 122 20.10 -23.91 -8.66
C PHE A 122 20.03 -22.41 -9.01
N MET A 123 19.82 -21.59 -8.00
CA MET A 123 19.76 -20.13 -8.09
C MET A 123 20.68 -19.50 -7.04
N LYS A 124 21.09 -18.26 -7.29
CA LYS A 124 21.92 -17.49 -6.36
C LYS A 124 21.05 -16.58 -5.50
N GLY A 125 21.21 -16.69 -4.19
CA GLY A 125 20.69 -15.75 -3.21
C GLY A 125 21.76 -14.72 -2.84
N ARG A 126 21.37 -13.46 -2.75
CA ARG A 126 22.22 -12.37 -2.25
C ARG A 126 21.40 -11.39 -1.44
N VAL A 127 21.88 -11.02 -0.26
CA VAL A 127 21.26 -10.03 0.63
C VAL A 127 22.34 -9.05 1.08
N ASN A 128 22.15 -7.77 0.79
CA ASN A 128 23.00 -6.69 1.30
C ASN A 128 22.26 -6.03 2.47
N PHE A 129 22.95 -5.77 3.58
CA PHE A 129 22.36 -5.09 4.74
C PHE A 129 23.42 -4.34 5.55
N LYS A 130 22.99 -3.39 6.37
CA LYS A 130 23.84 -2.68 7.32
C LYS A 130 23.20 -2.75 8.71
N THR A 131 23.99 -3.10 9.71
CA THR A 131 23.57 -3.07 11.11
C THR A 131 23.52 -1.62 11.62
N LEU A 132 22.65 -1.33 12.59
CA LEU A 132 22.60 -0.07 13.31
C LEU A 132 23.53 -0.07 14.53
N LYS A 133 23.88 1.13 14.99
CA LYS A 133 24.63 1.33 16.23
C LYS A 133 23.73 1.14 17.45
N GLY A 134 24.18 0.38 18.45
CA GLY A 134 23.51 0.20 19.74
C GLY A 134 22.48 -0.93 19.79
N ALA A 135 22.45 -1.79 18.77
CA ALA A 135 21.54 -2.93 18.67
C ALA A 135 22.25 -4.17 19.21
N GLY A 136 21.96 -4.53 20.47
CA GLY A 136 22.73 -5.52 21.23
C GLY A 136 22.59 -7.00 20.83
N GLY A 137 22.54 -7.32 19.53
CA GLY A 137 22.59 -8.68 18.99
C GLY A 137 21.73 -8.87 17.75
N TYR A 138 22.33 -9.32 16.65
CA TYR A 138 21.62 -9.59 15.40
C TYR A 138 21.48 -11.08 15.12
N ALA A 139 20.45 -11.42 14.34
CA ALA A 139 20.29 -12.74 13.74
C ALA A 139 20.04 -12.64 12.23
N VAL A 140 20.67 -13.53 11.47
CA VAL A 140 20.33 -13.80 10.06
C VAL A 140 19.50 -15.07 10.03
N MET A 141 18.24 -14.96 9.65
CA MET A 141 17.26 -16.04 9.74
C MET A 141 16.78 -16.43 8.35
N PHE A 142 16.79 -17.72 8.07
CA PHE A 142 16.18 -18.31 6.88
C PHE A 142 14.85 -18.90 7.29
N HIS A 143 13.77 -18.36 6.74
CA HIS A 143 12.43 -18.89 6.90
C HIS A 143 11.88 -19.35 5.56
N MET A 144 10.80 -20.10 5.62
CA MET A 144 10.08 -20.54 4.45
C MET A 144 8.58 -20.38 4.63
N HIS A 145 7.92 -20.22 3.50
CA HIS A 145 6.48 -20.35 3.37
C HIS A 145 6.11 -21.53 2.48
N GLY A 146 5.08 -22.28 2.85
CA GLY A 146 4.51 -23.39 2.06
C GLY A 146 5.14 -24.77 2.31
N LYS A 147 5.04 -25.67 1.33
CA LYS A 147 5.61 -27.04 1.39
C LYS A 147 6.85 -27.09 0.52
N LEU A 148 8.03 -27.00 1.15
CA LEU A 148 9.31 -26.92 0.46
C LEU A 148 10.21 -28.10 0.78
N LYS A 149 10.85 -28.61 -0.26
CA LYS A 149 12.03 -29.46 -0.17
C LYS A 149 13.16 -28.78 -0.94
N GLY A 150 14.38 -28.82 -0.45
CA GLY A 150 15.48 -28.19 -1.16
C GLY A 150 16.81 -28.25 -0.43
N GLU A 151 17.75 -27.48 -0.97
CA GLU A 151 19.12 -27.39 -0.50
C GLU A 151 19.63 -25.95 -0.58
N ILE A 152 20.42 -25.52 0.41
CA ILE A 152 21.24 -24.30 0.41
C ILE A 152 22.69 -24.69 0.57
N LYS A 153 23.59 -24.14 -0.26
CA LYS A 153 25.03 -24.36 -0.21
C LYS A 153 25.81 -23.07 -0.48
N ASN A 154 27.14 -23.13 -0.31
CA ASN A 154 28.05 -22.01 -0.59
C ASN A 154 27.66 -20.71 0.15
N LEU A 155 27.17 -20.82 1.38
CA LEU A 155 26.75 -19.69 2.20
C LEU A 155 27.97 -18.94 2.71
N THR A 156 28.05 -17.66 2.35
CA THR A 156 29.12 -16.75 2.73
C THR A 156 28.52 -15.49 3.31
N LEU A 157 29.08 -15.03 4.42
CA LEU A 157 28.77 -13.74 5.03
C LEU A 157 30.10 -13.00 5.18
N ARG A 158 30.17 -11.81 4.60
CA ARG A 158 31.37 -10.99 4.64
C ARG A 158 31.03 -9.55 4.97
N GLN A 159 31.90 -8.92 5.74
CA GLN A 159 31.89 -7.48 5.87
C GLN A 159 32.09 -6.87 4.48
N ALA A 160 31.38 -5.80 4.21
CA ALA A 160 31.49 -5.06 2.97
C ALA A 160 31.75 -3.60 3.29
N ASP A 161 32.38 -2.91 2.34
CA ASP A 161 32.32 -1.46 2.35
C ASP A 161 30.85 -1.03 2.36
N ASP A 162 30.57 0.10 3.02
CA ASP A 162 29.21 0.64 3.04
C ASP A 162 28.66 0.67 1.61
N THR A 163 27.55 -0.04 1.40
CA THR A 163 26.90 -0.15 0.10
C THR A 163 26.27 1.16 -0.32
N THR A 164 26.20 2.12 0.61
CA THR A 164 25.71 3.46 0.39
C THR A 164 26.87 4.45 0.49
N SER A 165 26.88 5.46 -0.37
CA SER A 165 27.74 6.64 -0.27
C SER A 165 26.88 7.87 -0.03
N PHE A 166 27.42 8.90 0.59
CA PHE A 166 26.71 10.17 0.80
C PHE A 166 27.37 11.27 -0.01
N ARG A 167 26.55 12.03 -0.75
CA ARG A 167 26.99 13.23 -1.47
C ARG A 167 26.27 14.45 -0.90
N PRO A 168 26.97 15.33 -0.15
CA PRO A 168 26.35 16.51 0.46
C PRO A 168 25.93 17.53 -0.60
N PHE A 169 24.92 18.33 -0.27
CA PHE A 169 24.64 19.56 -1.01
C PHE A 169 25.70 20.62 -0.69
N SER A 170 25.95 21.51 -1.65
CA SER A 170 26.93 22.60 -1.50
C SER A 170 26.20 23.90 -1.19
N ALA A 171 26.61 24.57 -0.11
CA ALA A 171 26.00 25.83 0.33
C ALA A 171 26.11 26.97 -0.71
N ASN A 172 27.15 26.93 -1.54
CA ASN A 172 27.47 27.97 -2.53
C ASN A 172 27.36 27.44 -3.98
N ALA A 173 26.42 26.52 -4.24
CA ALA A 173 26.26 25.97 -5.58
C ALA A 173 25.71 27.02 -6.55
N GLU A 174 26.40 27.26 -7.67
CA GLU A 174 25.83 28.03 -8.78
C GLU A 174 24.50 27.41 -9.22
N ALA A 175 23.53 28.27 -9.53
CA ALA A 175 22.23 27.87 -10.03
C ALA A 175 22.39 26.96 -11.26
N PHE A 176 21.62 25.89 -11.29
CA PHE A 176 21.60 25.00 -12.43
C PHE A 176 20.77 25.62 -13.56
N ASP A 177 21.37 25.75 -14.74
CA ASP A 177 20.68 26.13 -15.97
C ASP A 177 19.70 25.04 -16.40
N GLU A 178 18.40 25.28 -16.15
CA GLU A 178 17.33 24.32 -16.41
C GLU A 178 17.13 24.00 -17.89
N SER A 179 17.63 24.82 -18.82
CA SER A 179 17.61 24.50 -20.26
C SER A 179 18.40 23.23 -20.60
N LYS A 180 19.29 22.80 -19.68
CA LYS A 180 20.07 21.55 -19.78
C LYS A 180 19.30 20.32 -19.32
N LEU A 181 18.09 20.46 -18.76
CA LEU A 181 17.20 19.31 -18.52
C LEU A 181 16.68 18.80 -19.87
N LYS A 182 16.64 17.48 -20.03
CA LYS A 182 16.13 16.82 -21.23
C LYS A 182 14.92 15.99 -20.82
N LYS A 183 13.94 15.86 -21.73
CA LYS A 183 12.72 15.05 -21.50
C LYS A 183 11.97 15.47 -20.23
N ILE A 184 11.64 16.76 -20.13
CA ILE A 184 10.87 17.27 -19.00
C ILE A 184 9.45 16.66 -19.06
N PRO A 185 8.99 15.96 -18.00
CA PRO A 185 7.63 15.44 -17.93
C PRO A 185 6.60 16.56 -18.05
N THR A 186 5.49 16.26 -18.71
CA THR A 186 4.40 17.23 -18.95
C THR A 186 3.14 16.92 -18.14
N GLY A 187 3.04 15.69 -17.61
CA GLY A 187 1.89 15.21 -16.87
C GLY A 187 0.71 14.87 -17.79
N ALA A 188 -0.48 14.80 -17.20
CA ALA A 188 -1.73 14.58 -17.90
C ALA A 188 -2.07 15.75 -18.85
N LYS A 189 -2.65 15.43 -20.01
CA LYS A 189 -3.24 16.41 -20.92
C LYS A 189 -4.64 16.78 -20.45
N GLU A 190 -4.98 18.06 -20.56
CA GLU A 190 -6.34 18.54 -20.34
C GLU A 190 -7.34 17.90 -21.33
N PHE A 191 -8.57 17.69 -20.86
CA PHE A 191 -9.67 17.10 -21.63
C PHE A 191 -11.03 17.53 -21.04
N SER A 192 -12.13 17.30 -21.77
CA SER A 192 -13.50 17.58 -21.30
C SER A 192 -14.23 16.31 -20.86
N VAL A 193 -15.14 16.48 -19.89
CA VAL A 193 -16.12 15.47 -19.51
C VAL A 193 -17.49 16.03 -19.85
N ASP A 194 -18.12 15.46 -20.87
CA ASP A 194 -19.41 15.93 -21.35
C ASP A 194 -20.51 15.75 -20.28
N LEU A 195 -21.33 16.79 -20.11
CA LEU A 195 -22.52 16.74 -19.26
C LEU A 195 -23.72 16.17 -20.04
N PRO A 196 -24.81 15.76 -19.34
CA PRO A 196 -26.04 15.35 -19.99
C PRO A 196 -26.56 16.36 -21.03
N THR A 197 -26.97 15.85 -22.19
CA THR A 197 -27.62 16.60 -23.28
C THR A 197 -28.99 15.98 -23.59
N PRO A 198 -29.96 16.07 -22.67
CA PRO A 198 -31.19 15.30 -22.78
C PRO A 198 -32.05 15.77 -23.95
N LYS A 199 -32.69 14.81 -24.63
CA LYS A 199 -33.58 15.08 -25.77
C LYS A 199 -34.98 15.52 -25.37
N ASN A 200 -35.37 15.28 -24.12
CA ASN A 200 -36.62 15.72 -23.51
C ASN A 200 -36.33 16.35 -22.14
N GLY A 201 -37.32 17.03 -21.56
CA GLY A 201 -37.20 17.69 -20.25
C GLY A 201 -38.01 17.01 -19.14
N LEU A 202 -38.36 15.72 -19.27
CA LEU A 202 -39.20 15.05 -18.28
C LEU A 202 -38.39 14.83 -16.99
N VAL A 203 -38.92 15.37 -15.89
CA VAL A 203 -38.35 15.25 -14.54
C VAL A 203 -39.27 14.39 -13.69
N VAL A 204 -38.69 13.43 -12.97
CA VAL A 204 -39.38 12.53 -12.05
C VAL A 204 -38.93 12.85 -10.62
N SER A 205 -39.87 12.86 -9.66
CA SER A 205 -39.54 12.99 -8.25
C SER A 205 -39.61 11.62 -7.56
N ALA A 206 -38.62 11.28 -6.75
CA ALA A 206 -38.68 10.07 -5.92
C ALA A 206 -39.82 10.09 -4.89
N ALA A 207 -40.33 11.28 -4.52
CA ALA A 207 -41.50 11.41 -3.65
C ALA A 207 -42.77 10.81 -4.27
N ASP A 208 -42.90 10.85 -5.60
CA ASP A 208 -44.05 10.27 -6.32
C ASP A 208 -44.12 8.73 -6.16
N PHE A 209 -43.01 8.12 -5.72
CA PHE A 209 -42.87 6.70 -5.42
C PHE A 209 -42.94 6.40 -3.92
N GLY A 210 -43.25 7.42 -3.09
CA GLY A 210 -43.40 7.30 -1.65
C GLY A 210 -42.16 7.63 -0.82
N LEU A 211 -41.10 8.21 -1.42
CA LEU A 211 -39.89 8.57 -0.66
C LEU A 211 -40.21 9.67 0.37
N ASN A 212 -39.98 9.39 1.64
CA ASN A 212 -40.09 10.33 2.75
C ASN A 212 -39.19 9.88 3.93
N GLU A 213 -38.95 10.72 4.93
CA GLU A 213 -38.00 10.42 6.01
C GLU A 213 -38.45 9.31 6.98
N ASN A 214 -39.72 8.90 6.93
CA ASN A 214 -40.25 7.82 7.78
C ASN A 214 -40.02 6.41 7.21
N VAL A 215 -39.48 6.29 5.99
CA VAL A 215 -39.21 4.99 5.37
C VAL A 215 -37.89 4.39 5.88
N ASP A 216 -37.85 3.09 6.08
CA ASP A 216 -36.63 2.38 6.51
C ASP A 216 -35.74 1.92 5.34
N ASN A 217 -36.27 1.92 4.11
CA ASN A 217 -35.53 1.58 2.89
C ASN A 217 -35.84 2.53 1.73
N ALA A 218 -35.11 3.64 1.69
CA ALA A 218 -35.13 4.59 0.58
C ALA A 218 -34.54 4.03 -0.71
N ALA A 219 -33.54 3.13 -0.64
CA ALA A 219 -32.88 2.59 -1.84
C ALA A 219 -33.87 1.84 -2.75
N ALA A 220 -34.78 1.04 -2.17
CA ALA A 220 -35.82 0.37 -2.96
C ALA A 220 -36.78 1.35 -3.65
N ILE A 221 -37.12 2.47 -3.01
CA ILE A 221 -38.00 3.49 -3.58
C ILE A 221 -37.29 4.25 -4.70
N ILE A 222 -36.03 4.65 -4.47
CA ILE A 222 -35.19 5.30 -5.48
C ILE A 222 -35.05 4.38 -6.70
N ASN A 223 -34.82 3.08 -6.51
CA ASN A 223 -34.75 2.12 -7.62
C ASN A 223 -36.05 2.03 -8.42
N LYS A 224 -37.22 2.11 -7.77
CA LYS A 224 -38.52 2.16 -8.47
C LYS A 224 -38.65 3.44 -9.31
N ALA A 225 -38.22 4.58 -8.77
CA ALA A 225 -38.23 5.85 -9.49
C ALA A 225 -37.25 5.83 -10.70
N LEU A 226 -36.05 5.26 -10.53
CA LEU A 226 -35.07 5.08 -11.60
C LEU A 226 -35.61 4.17 -12.72
N GLU A 227 -36.26 3.06 -12.36
CA GLU A 227 -36.90 2.17 -13.32
C GLU A 227 -38.02 2.88 -14.10
N HIS A 228 -38.80 3.72 -13.44
CA HIS A 228 -39.79 4.55 -14.11
C HIS A 228 -39.14 5.55 -15.06
N CYS A 229 -38.08 6.25 -14.64
CA CYS A 229 -37.32 7.16 -15.51
C CYS A 229 -36.85 6.45 -16.79
N ARG A 230 -36.35 5.22 -16.67
CA ARG A 230 -35.93 4.41 -17.82
C ARG A 230 -37.10 4.11 -18.77
N LYS A 231 -38.26 3.73 -18.22
CA LYS A 231 -39.46 3.40 -19.02
C LYS A 231 -40.06 4.60 -19.73
N THR A 232 -40.03 5.77 -19.10
CA THR A 232 -40.62 7.00 -19.65
C THR A 232 -39.62 7.86 -20.43
N GLY A 233 -38.34 7.49 -20.41
CA GLY A 233 -37.27 8.27 -21.01
C GLY A 233 -37.03 9.59 -20.28
N ALA A 234 -37.32 9.69 -18.98
CA ALA A 234 -37.07 10.89 -18.20
C ALA A 234 -35.59 11.29 -18.22
N SER A 235 -35.31 12.58 -18.28
CA SER A 235 -33.95 13.13 -18.30
C SER A 235 -33.38 13.37 -16.91
N LYS A 236 -34.23 13.43 -15.88
CA LYS A 236 -33.80 13.74 -14.52
C LYS A 236 -34.62 13.02 -13.45
N LEU A 237 -33.94 12.48 -12.45
CA LEU A 237 -34.52 12.09 -11.17
C LEU A 237 -34.15 13.13 -10.08
N VAL A 238 -35.16 13.64 -9.39
CA VAL A 238 -35.00 14.45 -8.18
C VAL A 238 -35.22 13.56 -6.96
N ILE A 239 -34.27 13.58 -6.04
CA ILE A 239 -34.44 13.06 -4.68
C ILE A 239 -34.67 14.31 -3.81
N PRO A 240 -35.90 14.57 -3.34
CA PRO A 240 -36.19 15.75 -2.55
C PRO A 240 -35.30 15.83 -1.31
N ARG A 241 -34.98 17.04 -0.86
CA ARG A 241 -34.12 17.24 0.32
C ARG A 241 -34.68 16.48 1.53
N GLY A 242 -33.87 15.60 2.11
CA GLY A 242 -34.19 14.92 3.36
C GLY A 242 -33.07 14.03 3.87
N THR A 243 -33.30 13.44 5.04
CA THR A 243 -32.45 12.38 5.60
C THR A 243 -33.18 11.04 5.53
N TYR A 244 -32.66 10.12 4.73
CA TYR A 244 -33.35 8.89 4.38
C TYR A 244 -32.59 7.66 4.86
N LYS A 245 -33.29 6.68 5.44
CA LYS A 245 -32.67 5.42 5.88
C LYS A 245 -32.60 4.41 4.75
N SER A 246 -31.56 3.58 4.75
CA SER A 246 -31.42 2.43 3.84
C SER A 246 -30.74 1.26 4.55
N PHE A 247 -31.50 0.55 5.40
CA PHE A 247 -30.93 -0.41 6.37
C PHE A 247 -30.96 -1.88 5.95
N ASP A 248 -31.75 -2.27 4.95
CA ASP A 248 -31.94 -3.70 4.60
C ASP A 248 -30.91 -4.26 3.59
N GLY A 249 -29.84 -3.51 3.30
CA GLY A 249 -28.77 -3.95 2.41
C GLY A 249 -29.02 -3.70 0.92
N THR A 250 -30.20 -3.19 0.53
CA THR A 250 -30.53 -2.83 -0.86
C THR A 250 -29.49 -1.86 -1.45
N GLN A 251 -29.02 -2.15 -2.66
CA GLN A 251 -28.15 -1.27 -3.44
C GLN A 251 -28.98 -0.33 -4.33
N ILE A 252 -28.60 0.94 -4.43
CA ILE A 252 -29.14 1.88 -5.42
C ILE A 252 -28.43 1.61 -6.76
N ILE A 253 -29.19 1.36 -7.83
CA ILE A 253 -28.65 0.90 -9.12
C ILE A 253 -28.93 1.95 -10.21
N VAL A 254 -27.89 2.71 -10.55
CA VAL A 254 -27.88 3.66 -11.67
C VAL A 254 -27.16 2.99 -12.83
N GLN A 255 -27.92 2.46 -13.78
CA GLN A 255 -27.37 1.59 -14.81
C GLN A 255 -27.97 1.84 -16.18
N ASP A 256 -27.12 1.82 -17.21
CA ASP A 256 -27.50 1.94 -18.62
C ASP A 256 -28.29 3.23 -18.95
N PHE A 257 -27.99 4.34 -18.26
CA PHE A 257 -28.55 5.66 -18.57
C PHE A 257 -27.67 6.42 -19.57
N GLU A 258 -28.30 7.17 -20.47
CA GLU A 258 -27.63 8.11 -21.37
C GLU A 258 -28.30 9.49 -21.24
N ASP A 259 -27.48 10.56 -21.14
CA ASP A 259 -27.97 11.94 -20.98
C ASP A 259 -28.91 12.13 -19.78
N PHE A 260 -28.48 11.69 -18.59
CA PHE A 260 -29.33 11.63 -17.40
C PHE A 260 -28.73 12.34 -16.18
N THR A 261 -29.57 13.02 -15.42
CA THR A 261 -29.20 13.67 -14.15
C THR A 261 -29.91 13.04 -12.96
N ILE A 262 -29.16 12.79 -11.88
CA ILE A 262 -29.72 12.55 -10.55
C ILE A 262 -29.33 13.73 -9.68
N ASP A 263 -30.32 14.40 -9.10
CA ASP A 263 -30.12 15.55 -8.24
C ASP A 263 -30.67 15.25 -6.85
N GLY A 264 -29.75 15.14 -5.90
CA GLY A 264 -30.01 14.81 -4.51
C GLY A 264 -30.57 15.95 -3.68
N GLN A 265 -30.57 17.20 -4.19
CA GLN A 265 -31.05 18.40 -3.47
C GLN A 265 -30.44 18.60 -2.06
N GLY A 266 -29.24 18.05 -1.82
CA GLY A 266 -28.54 18.06 -0.54
C GLY A 266 -28.96 16.95 0.43
N SER A 267 -29.65 15.92 -0.05
CA SER A 267 -30.14 14.81 0.78
C SER A 267 -29.01 13.93 1.32
N THR A 268 -29.28 13.28 2.44
CA THR A 268 -28.35 12.32 3.06
C THR A 268 -29.01 10.96 3.18
N ILE A 269 -28.34 9.91 2.68
CA ILE A 269 -28.77 8.52 2.84
C ILE A 269 -27.97 7.87 3.97
N ILE A 270 -28.65 7.48 5.05
CA ILE A 270 -28.07 6.84 6.23
C ILE A 270 -28.09 5.32 6.07
N ILE A 271 -26.91 4.71 6.24
CA ILE A 271 -26.70 3.28 6.09
C ILE A 271 -26.50 2.63 7.46
N ASN A 272 -27.12 1.47 7.66
CA ASN A 272 -26.86 0.59 8.79
C ASN A 272 -26.89 -0.85 8.31
N LYS A 273 -25.75 -1.53 8.32
CA LYS A 273 -25.63 -2.92 7.84
C LYS A 273 -24.79 -3.76 8.79
N ASN A 274 -24.92 -5.08 8.68
CA ASN A 274 -24.20 -6.02 9.55
C ASN A 274 -22.70 -6.08 9.21
N LEU A 275 -21.87 -5.46 10.05
CA LEU A 275 -20.40 -5.41 9.92
C LEU A 275 -19.66 -6.76 10.06
N ARG A 276 -20.39 -7.88 10.19
CA ARG A 276 -19.85 -9.25 10.18
C ARG A 276 -20.07 -9.97 8.85
N LYS A 277 -20.65 -9.30 7.85
CA LYS A 277 -20.89 -9.88 6.52
C LYS A 277 -20.59 -8.84 5.45
N SER A 278 -19.89 -9.25 4.40
CA SER A 278 -19.73 -8.40 3.22
C SER A 278 -20.99 -8.41 2.37
N GLY A 279 -21.26 -7.29 1.71
CA GLY A 279 -22.32 -7.14 0.72
C GLY A 279 -21.95 -6.15 -0.37
N PRO A 280 -22.88 -5.86 -1.28
CA PRO A 280 -22.64 -4.91 -2.36
C PRO A 280 -22.48 -3.49 -1.83
N SER A 281 -21.88 -2.62 -2.66
CA SER A 281 -21.80 -1.20 -2.36
C SER A 281 -23.18 -0.56 -2.21
N THR A 282 -23.29 0.56 -1.50
CA THR A 282 -24.56 1.28 -1.34
C THR A 282 -25.12 1.80 -2.67
N LEU A 283 -24.26 2.38 -3.51
CA LEU A 283 -24.60 2.88 -4.84
C LEU A 283 -23.74 2.16 -5.88
N SER A 284 -24.36 1.76 -6.98
CA SER A 284 -23.69 1.28 -8.19
C SER A 284 -24.04 2.18 -9.37
N ILE A 285 -23.02 2.67 -10.07
CA ILE A 285 -23.12 3.48 -11.28
C ILE A 285 -22.41 2.71 -12.40
N ALA A 286 -23.18 2.13 -13.32
CA ALA A 286 -22.62 1.21 -14.30
C ALA A 286 -23.12 1.45 -15.73
N ARG A 287 -22.19 1.42 -16.69
CA ARG A 287 -22.46 1.52 -18.14
C ARG A 287 -23.31 2.74 -18.53
N CYS A 288 -23.17 3.83 -17.77
CA CYS A 288 -23.83 5.08 -18.05
C CYS A 288 -23.00 5.95 -19.00
N LYS A 289 -23.67 6.83 -19.76
CA LYS A 289 -23.05 7.72 -20.73
C LYS A 289 -23.56 9.16 -20.57
N ARG A 290 -22.66 10.14 -20.41
CA ARG A 290 -23.03 11.55 -20.17
C ARG A 290 -24.04 11.67 -19.04
N THR A 291 -23.62 11.31 -17.84
CA THR A 291 -24.48 11.29 -16.65
C THR A 291 -23.91 12.18 -15.55
N LEU A 292 -24.80 12.88 -14.85
CA LEU A 292 -24.47 13.74 -13.72
C LEU A 292 -25.19 13.25 -12.47
N LEU A 293 -24.45 12.99 -11.40
CA LEU A 293 -25.03 12.84 -10.07
C LEU A 293 -24.56 14.02 -9.22
N GLU A 294 -25.49 14.77 -8.64
CA GLU A 294 -25.15 15.97 -7.89
C GLU A 294 -25.93 16.13 -6.58
N ASN A 295 -25.36 16.89 -5.65
CA ASN A 295 -26.00 17.32 -4.39
C ASN A 295 -26.49 16.14 -3.53
N LEU A 296 -25.69 15.08 -3.38
CA LEU A 296 -26.07 13.86 -2.66
C LEU A 296 -25.02 13.47 -1.63
N ASN A 297 -25.48 13.07 -0.45
CA ASN A 297 -24.63 12.66 0.65
C ASN A 297 -24.95 11.23 1.11
N PHE A 298 -23.92 10.54 1.60
CA PHE A 298 -24.03 9.24 2.25
C PHE A 298 -23.42 9.28 3.64
N ASP A 299 -24.07 8.60 4.58
CA ASP A 299 -23.60 8.51 5.95
C ASP A 299 -23.91 7.15 6.58
N TRP A 300 -23.41 6.94 7.78
CA TRP A 300 -23.59 5.73 8.56
C TRP A 300 -24.35 6.00 9.86
N ASP A 301 -25.13 5.02 10.33
CA ASP A 301 -25.81 5.09 11.62
C ASP A 301 -24.83 4.88 12.79
N TRP A 302 -24.12 5.97 13.12
CA TRP A 302 -23.17 6.05 14.23
C TRP A 302 -23.80 5.86 15.62
N ASN A 303 -25.11 6.04 15.74
CA ASN A 303 -25.78 5.93 17.04
C ASN A 303 -25.95 4.47 17.47
N SER A 304 -26.27 3.58 16.54
CA SER A 304 -26.49 2.17 16.84
C SER A 304 -25.31 1.27 16.48
N ASN A 305 -24.51 1.63 15.48
CA ASN A 305 -23.55 0.72 14.88
C ASN A 305 -22.25 1.44 14.43
N PRO A 306 -21.48 2.05 15.34
CA PRO A 306 -20.31 2.86 14.98
C PRO A 306 -19.24 2.07 14.20
N LEU A 307 -18.58 2.72 13.22
CA LEU A 307 -17.56 2.10 12.37
C LEU A 307 -16.17 2.02 13.03
N ALA A 308 -15.89 2.94 13.95
CA ALA A 308 -14.69 2.97 14.76
C ALA A 308 -14.97 3.67 16.09
N SER A 309 -14.05 3.56 17.04
CA SER A 309 -14.12 4.27 18.33
C SER A 309 -12.74 4.78 18.75
N VAL A 310 -12.68 5.90 19.45
CA VAL A 310 -11.49 6.26 20.23
C VAL A 310 -11.53 5.51 21.56
N VAL A 311 -10.47 4.77 21.85
CA VAL A 311 -10.36 3.94 23.06
C VAL A 311 -9.07 4.23 23.81
N GLU A 312 -9.14 4.15 25.14
CA GLU A 312 -7.99 4.23 26.04
C GLU A 312 -7.73 2.84 26.64
N VAL A 313 -6.46 2.43 26.71
CA VAL A 313 -6.07 1.26 27.51
C VAL A 313 -6.09 1.65 28.99
N VAL A 314 -6.93 1.00 29.80
CA VAL A 314 -7.11 1.37 31.22
C VAL A 314 -6.41 0.42 32.20
N GLY A 315 -5.90 -0.71 31.72
CA GLY A 315 -5.19 -1.68 32.55
C GLY A 315 -5.01 -3.03 31.86
N GLY A 316 -4.26 -3.94 32.45
CA GLY A 316 -4.00 -5.25 31.87
C GLY A 316 -2.86 -6.01 32.54
N ASN A 317 -2.53 -7.16 31.95
CA ASN A 317 -1.36 -7.97 32.30
C ASN A 317 -0.83 -8.71 31.05
N ASP A 318 -0.01 -9.75 31.24
CA ASP A 318 0.60 -10.53 30.17
C ASP A 318 -0.38 -11.38 29.33
N LYS A 319 -1.66 -11.43 29.70
CA LYS A 319 -2.70 -12.26 29.07
C LYS A 319 -3.89 -11.49 28.54
N TYR A 320 -4.09 -10.26 28.99
CA TYR A 320 -5.18 -9.41 28.54
C TYR A 320 -4.86 -7.93 28.78
N PHE A 321 -5.61 -7.06 28.11
CA PHE A 321 -5.73 -5.66 28.47
C PHE A 321 -7.20 -5.24 28.37
N ASP A 322 -7.56 -4.19 29.10
CA ASP A 322 -8.90 -3.61 29.15
C ASP A 322 -8.87 -2.27 28.43
N ILE A 323 -9.87 -2.03 27.58
CA ILE A 323 -10.06 -0.77 26.87
C ILE A 323 -11.34 -0.09 27.30
N LYS A 324 -11.30 1.24 27.44
CA LYS A 324 -12.47 2.09 27.68
C LYS A 324 -12.84 2.83 26.41
N PHE A 325 -14.10 2.76 26.02
CA PHE A 325 -14.66 3.54 24.91
C PHE A 325 -14.93 4.96 25.41
N LEU A 326 -14.10 5.93 24.99
CA LEU A 326 -14.06 7.24 25.63
C LEU A 326 -15.32 8.08 25.42
N GLU A 327 -16.02 7.85 24.31
CA GLU A 327 -17.17 8.66 23.87
C GLU A 327 -18.51 7.96 24.14
N TYR A 328 -18.51 6.97 25.03
CA TYR A 328 -19.66 6.11 25.32
C TYR A 328 -19.74 5.83 26.82
N GLU A 329 -20.86 6.13 27.45
CA GLU A 329 -21.20 5.60 28.78
C GLU A 329 -21.63 4.13 28.68
N ASP A 330 -22.44 3.85 27.66
CA ASP A 330 -22.84 2.51 27.24
C ASP A 330 -22.58 2.35 25.75
N PHE A 331 -21.72 1.41 25.38
CA PHE A 331 -21.40 1.18 23.97
C PHE A 331 -22.55 0.43 23.28
N PRO A 332 -23.13 0.94 22.17
CA PRO A 332 -24.39 0.47 21.61
C PRO A 332 -24.31 -0.93 20.99
N GLN A 333 -23.13 -1.36 20.53
CA GLN A 333 -22.94 -2.66 19.89
C GLN A 333 -22.14 -3.62 20.78
N LYS A 334 -22.81 -4.52 21.50
CA LYS A 334 -22.15 -5.48 22.40
C LYS A 334 -21.41 -6.60 21.68
N ASP A 335 -21.78 -6.95 20.44
CA ASP A 335 -20.96 -7.81 19.58
C ASP A 335 -19.98 -6.97 18.75
N VAL A 336 -19.13 -6.21 19.44
CA VAL A 336 -18.16 -5.32 18.79
C VAL A 336 -17.05 -6.11 18.10
N ARG A 337 -16.69 -5.71 16.88
CA ARG A 337 -15.51 -6.26 16.21
C ARG A 337 -14.25 -5.53 16.66
N ILE A 338 -13.21 -6.32 16.90
CA ILE A 338 -11.86 -5.83 17.12
C ILE A 338 -11.07 -5.99 15.83
N GLY A 339 -11.16 -4.97 14.96
CA GLY A 339 -10.50 -4.96 13.66
C GLY A 339 -9.03 -4.61 13.78
N ILE A 340 -8.76 -3.30 13.84
CA ILE A 340 -7.41 -2.72 13.85
C ILE A 340 -7.34 -1.63 14.91
N PHE A 341 -6.28 -1.65 15.71
CA PHE A 341 -5.86 -0.55 16.55
C PHE A 341 -4.84 0.28 15.78
N SER A 342 -5.12 1.57 15.61
CA SER A 342 -4.16 2.56 15.12
C SER A 342 -3.87 3.56 16.23
N ALA A 343 -2.60 3.80 16.55
CA ALA A 343 -2.23 4.78 17.57
C ALA A 343 -2.83 6.15 17.23
N TYR A 344 -3.43 6.79 18.23
CA TYR A 344 -4.24 7.98 18.06
C TYR A 344 -3.59 9.20 18.71
N ASP A 345 -3.49 10.29 17.96
CA ASP A 345 -3.06 11.58 18.46
C ASP A 345 -4.28 12.39 18.92
N PRO A 346 -4.46 12.65 20.23
CA PRO A 346 -5.56 13.46 20.72
C PRO A 346 -5.46 14.94 20.30
N LYS A 347 -4.27 15.43 19.92
CA LYS A 347 -4.06 16.84 19.51
C LYS A 347 -4.60 17.09 18.11
N THR A 348 -4.21 16.25 17.14
CA THR A 348 -4.71 16.33 15.75
C THR A 348 -6.02 15.59 15.55
N LYS A 349 -6.47 14.79 16.53
CA LYS A 349 -7.64 13.92 16.45
C LYS A 349 -7.56 12.94 15.27
N SER A 350 -6.37 12.38 15.05
CA SER A 350 -6.04 11.56 13.88
C SER A 350 -5.20 10.34 14.25
N VAL A 351 -4.89 9.50 13.26
CA VAL A 351 -3.98 8.36 13.41
C VAL A 351 -2.58 8.69 12.93
N GLY A 352 -1.59 8.01 13.52
CA GLY A 352 -0.19 8.16 13.17
C GLY A 352 0.56 9.06 14.13
N ILE A 353 1.46 8.45 14.91
CA ILE A 353 2.33 9.15 15.87
C ILE A 353 3.70 8.49 15.88
N GLU A 354 4.73 9.27 16.15
CA GLU A 354 6.09 8.75 16.28
C GLU A 354 6.17 7.80 17.48
N ASN A 355 6.70 6.60 17.24
CA ASN A 355 6.72 5.44 18.15
C ASN A 355 5.35 4.80 18.44
N GLY A 356 4.29 5.22 17.73
CA GLY A 356 2.95 4.64 17.82
C GLY A 356 2.90 3.17 17.45
N LYS A 357 1.97 2.44 18.06
CA LYS A 357 1.73 1.02 17.78
C LYS A 357 0.48 0.90 16.90
N THR A 358 0.55 0.13 15.82
CA THR A 358 -0.63 -0.26 15.03
C THR A 358 -0.70 -1.78 14.99
N LEU A 359 -1.86 -2.35 15.31
CA LEU A 359 -2.05 -3.80 15.42
C LEU A 359 -3.41 -4.23 14.87
N ALA A 360 -3.39 -5.19 13.93
CA ALA A 360 -4.59 -5.85 13.44
C ALA A 360 -4.88 -7.13 14.25
N PHE A 361 -6.12 -7.27 14.72
CA PHE A 361 -6.61 -8.49 15.38
C PHE A 361 -7.49 -9.32 14.45
N ASN A 362 -8.50 -8.67 13.86
CA ASN A 362 -9.42 -9.31 12.92
C ASN A 362 -9.80 -8.33 11.81
N MET A 363 -8.81 -7.95 11.00
CA MET A 363 -8.98 -7.07 9.83
C MET A 363 -10.01 -7.65 8.84
N PHE A 364 -9.90 -8.94 8.52
CA PHE A 364 -10.77 -9.63 7.57
C PHE A 364 -11.75 -10.55 8.28
N VAL A 365 -13.05 -10.34 8.01
CA VAL A 365 -14.11 -11.24 8.46
C VAL A 365 -13.85 -12.66 7.94
N GLY A 366 -14.00 -13.65 8.81
CA GLY A 366 -13.85 -15.07 8.48
C GLY A 366 -12.41 -15.55 8.28
N ARG A 367 -11.39 -14.68 8.39
CA ARG A 367 -9.97 -15.07 8.38
C ARG A 367 -9.39 -15.05 9.80
N GLY A 368 -8.82 -16.18 10.20
CA GLY A 368 -8.24 -16.35 11.54
C GLY A 368 -9.30 -16.49 12.65
N LYS A 369 -8.85 -16.86 13.85
CA LYS A 369 -9.72 -16.92 15.03
C LYS A 369 -9.85 -15.49 15.60
N PRO A 370 -11.07 -14.94 15.75
CA PRO A 370 -11.26 -13.67 16.44
C PRO A 370 -10.65 -13.69 17.84
N VAL A 371 -10.12 -12.54 18.27
CA VAL A 371 -9.65 -12.39 19.64
C VAL A 371 -10.81 -12.55 20.61
N GLU A 372 -10.58 -13.23 21.72
CA GLU A 372 -11.61 -13.41 22.74
C GLU A 372 -11.78 -12.12 23.55
N THR A 373 -13.02 -11.70 23.74
CA THR A 373 -13.37 -10.45 24.44
C THR A 373 -14.42 -10.67 25.51
N GLN A 374 -14.42 -9.83 26.55
CA GLN A 374 -15.40 -9.85 27.63
C GLN A 374 -15.74 -8.42 28.07
N TRP A 375 -17.02 -8.04 28.04
CA TRP A 375 -17.46 -6.79 28.67
C TRP A 375 -17.36 -6.92 30.18
N ILE A 376 -16.66 -5.97 30.81
CA ILE A 376 -16.53 -5.90 32.28
C ILE A 376 -17.26 -4.67 32.87
N ALA A 377 -17.64 -3.73 32.01
CA ALA A 377 -18.60 -2.66 32.27
C ALA A 377 -19.30 -2.27 30.95
N SER A 378 -20.28 -1.36 31.00
CA SER A 378 -21.05 -0.93 29.82
C SER A 378 -20.19 -0.33 28.69
N ASN A 379 -19.03 0.26 29.03
CA ASN A 379 -18.08 0.85 28.10
C ASN A 379 -16.63 0.37 28.30
N ILE A 380 -16.42 -0.74 29.03
CA ILE A 380 -15.09 -1.32 29.22
C ILE A 380 -15.07 -2.76 28.73
N LEU A 381 -14.18 -3.02 27.76
CA LEU A 381 -14.02 -4.32 27.11
C LEU A 381 -12.62 -4.88 27.40
N ARG A 382 -12.58 -6.10 27.93
CA ARG A 382 -11.37 -6.90 28.04
C ARG A 382 -11.06 -7.60 26.72
N ILE A 383 -9.81 -7.53 26.28
CA ILE A 383 -9.29 -8.21 25.08
C ILE A 383 -8.20 -9.18 25.52
N LYS A 384 -8.40 -10.48 25.30
CA LYS A 384 -7.44 -11.53 25.70
C LYS A 384 -6.36 -11.71 24.64
N THR A 385 -5.17 -11.19 24.90
CA THR A 385 -3.99 -11.32 24.04
C THR A 385 -2.71 -11.26 24.85
N LYS A 386 -1.63 -11.78 24.27
CA LYS A 386 -0.26 -11.67 24.82
C LYS A 386 0.48 -10.42 24.33
N ASN A 387 -0.14 -9.63 23.44
CA ASN A 387 0.46 -8.41 22.93
C ASN A 387 0.52 -7.35 24.04
N PRO A 388 1.69 -6.73 24.28
CA PRO A 388 1.83 -5.76 25.34
C PRO A 388 1.19 -4.41 24.97
N PHE A 389 0.31 -3.92 25.84
CA PHE A 389 -0.29 -2.59 25.79
C PHE A 389 -0.09 -1.91 27.15
N GLU A 390 0.07 -0.58 27.14
CA GLU A 390 0.35 0.20 28.34
C GLU A 390 -0.86 1.06 28.69
N ALA A 391 -1.16 1.19 29.99
CA ALA A 391 -2.26 2.02 30.45
C ALA A 391 -2.03 3.49 30.06
N GLY A 392 -3.08 4.16 29.61
CA GLY A 392 -3.07 5.53 29.09
C GLY A 392 -2.79 5.65 27.58
N GLU A 393 -2.42 4.57 26.89
CA GLU A 393 -2.29 4.60 25.42
C GLU A 393 -3.66 4.80 24.75
N LEU A 394 -3.70 5.68 23.75
CA LEU A 394 -4.90 6.00 22.97
C LEU A 394 -4.85 5.37 21.57
N TYR A 395 -5.99 4.83 21.14
CA TYR A 395 -6.12 4.21 19.82
C TYR A 395 -7.45 4.53 19.16
N ARG A 396 -7.42 4.63 17.83
CA ARG A 396 -8.60 4.44 16.99
C ARG A 396 -8.78 2.94 16.78
N LEU A 397 -9.86 2.39 17.30
CA LEU A 397 -10.27 1.00 17.10
C LEU A 397 -11.28 0.92 15.95
N GLN A 398 -10.91 0.29 14.84
CA GLN A 398 -11.83 -0.01 13.74
C GLN A 398 -12.69 -1.23 14.03
N HIS A 399 -14.00 -1.12 13.78
CA HIS A 399 -14.99 -2.20 13.91
C HIS A 399 -15.34 -2.84 12.55
N SER A 400 -14.84 -2.28 11.46
CA SER A 400 -15.11 -2.70 10.08
C SER A 400 -13.89 -2.41 9.18
N TYR A 401 -13.83 -3.06 8.02
CA TYR A 401 -12.78 -2.84 7.02
C TYR A 401 -13.34 -2.82 5.59
N TYR A 402 -13.89 -3.93 5.06
CA TYR A 402 -14.31 -4.06 3.63
C TYR A 402 -15.79 -4.38 3.39
N GLU A 403 -16.67 -4.28 4.38
CA GLU A 403 -17.95 -4.98 4.32
C GLU A 403 -18.98 -4.42 3.31
N TYR A 404 -19.14 -3.10 3.14
CA TYR A 404 -20.18 -2.51 2.27
C TYR A 404 -19.78 -1.16 1.67
N GLY A 405 -18.76 -1.12 0.80
CA GLY A 405 -18.24 0.15 0.24
C GLY A 405 -19.34 1.11 -0.26
N CYS A 406 -19.07 2.40 -0.39
CA CYS A 406 -20.15 3.35 -0.65
C CYS A 406 -20.59 3.35 -2.13
N VAL A 407 -19.69 3.67 -3.05
CA VAL A 407 -19.99 3.85 -4.48
C VAL A 407 -19.11 2.93 -5.32
N SER A 408 -19.73 2.15 -6.21
CA SER A 408 -19.03 1.40 -7.25
C SER A 408 -19.31 2.01 -8.62
N MET A 409 -18.26 2.17 -9.42
CA MET A 409 -18.31 2.79 -10.74
C MET A 409 -17.73 1.80 -11.76
N LEU A 410 -18.56 1.37 -12.71
CA LEU A 410 -18.21 0.30 -13.64
C LEU A 410 -18.48 0.71 -15.09
N SER A 411 -17.41 0.91 -15.86
CA SER A 411 -17.49 1.11 -17.32
C SER A 411 -18.41 2.27 -17.76
N ASN A 412 -18.41 3.40 -17.04
CA ASN A 412 -19.13 4.59 -17.49
C ASN A 412 -18.28 5.43 -18.45
N THR A 413 -18.93 6.22 -19.30
CA THR A 413 -18.27 7.16 -20.22
C THR A 413 -18.87 8.56 -20.07
N HIS A 414 -18.08 9.59 -19.76
CA HIS A 414 -18.58 10.93 -19.42
C HIS A 414 -19.48 10.93 -18.17
N LEU A 415 -18.89 10.61 -17.01
CA LEU A 415 -19.59 10.61 -15.72
C LEU A 415 -19.09 11.77 -14.84
N THR A 416 -19.98 12.62 -14.37
CA THR A 416 -19.66 13.68 -13.40
C THR A 416 -20.35 13.42 -12.07
N LEU A 417 -19.59 13.48 -10.98
CA LEU A 417 -20.11 13.63 -9.61
C LEU A 417 -19.83 15.05 -9.15
N ARG A 418 -20.84 15.77 -8.69
CA ARG A 418 -20.71 17.17 -8.23
C ARG A 418 -21.35 17.41 -6.88
N ASN A 419 -20.68 18.14 -5.97
CA ASN A 419 -21.22 18.46 -4.64
C ASN A 419 -21.71 17.19 -3.92
N PHE A 420 -20.82 16.20 -3.82
CA PHE A 420 -21.16 14.86 -3.37
C PHE A 420 -20.33 14.52 -2.13
N ASN A 421 -20.97 14.12 -1.03
CA ASN A 421 -20.24 13.83 0.20
C ASN A 421 -20.43 12.38 0.66
N ILE A 422 -19.36 11.75 1.11
CA ILE A 422 -19.44 10.51 1.88
C ILE A 422 -18.90 10.83 3.27
N TYR A 423 -19.82 11.00 4.21
CA TYR A 423 -19.45 11.28 5.60
C TYR A 423 -18.90 10.03 6.29
N SER A 424 -19.49 8.87 6.00
CA SER A 424 -18.99 7.60 6.52
C SER A 424 -19.41 6.39 5.70
N CYS A 425 -18.52 5.39 5.57
CA CYS A 425 -18.86 4.08 5.03
C CYS A 425 -17.95 2.94 5.51
N SER A 426 -18.50 1.72 5.52
CA SER A 426 -17.78 0.48 5.77
C SER A 426 -17.21 -0.06 4.45
N GLY A 427 -15.92 0.07 4.18
CA GLY A 427 -15.28 -0.36 2.93
C GLY A 427 -14.55 0.75 2.24
N HIS A 428 -14.34 0.59 0.93
CA HIS A 428 -13.91 1.68 0.07
C HIS A 428 -15.04 2.71 -0.10
N ALA A 429 -14.72 4.00 -0.12
CA ALA A 429 -15.72 5.01 -0.44
C ALA A 429 -16.07 5.00 -1.94
N PHE A 430 -15.07 4.99 -2.83
CA PHE A 430 -15.24 4.80 -4.26
C PHE A 430 -14.41 3.62 -4.77
N THR A 431 -15.04 2.75 -5.56
CA THR A 431 -14.37 1.66 -6.29
C THR A 431 -14.64 1.76 -7.77
N VAL A 432 -13.59 1.54 -8.57
CA VAL A 432 -13.65 1.82 -10.00
C VAL A 432 -13.06 0.64 -10.75
N SER A 433 -13.80 0.18 -11.75
CA SER A 433 -13.42 -0.98 -12.54
C SER A 433 -13.98 -0.93 -13.97
N GLY A 434 -13.54 -1.90 -14.77
CA GLY A 434 -13.94 -2.07 -16.16
C GLY A 434 -13.40 -0.97 -17.07
N THR A 435 -14.18 -0.61 -18.09
CA THR A 435 -13.75 0.32 -19.15
C THR A 435 -14.14 1.78 -18.84
N GLN A 436 -14.06 2.17 -17.55
CA GLN A 436 -14.38 3.52 -17.10
C GLN A 436 -13.51 4.55 -17.86
N LYS A 437 -14.13 5.59 -18.42
CA LYS A 437 -13.42 6.57 -19.26
C LYS A 437 -14.08 7.94 -19.21
N TYR A 438 -13.31 9.04 -19.19
CA TYR A 438 -13.83 10.42 -19.14
C TYR A 438 -14.80 10.65 -17.98
N TRP A 439 -14.30 11.16 -16.87
CA TRP A 439 -15.06 11.26 -15.64
C TRP A 439 -14.46 12.30 -14.70
N HIS A 440 -15.33 12.92 -13.92
CA HIS A 440 -15.02 14.12 -13.16
C HIS A 440 -15.61 14.06 -11.75
N PHE A 441 -14.75 14.22 -10.75
CA PHE A 441 -15.13 14.55 -9.38
C PHE A 441 -14.94 16.05 -9.19
N ASP A 442 -16.05 16.78 -9.06
CA ASP A 442 -16.09 18.23 -8.88
C ASP A 442 -16.66 18.53 -7.49
N ASN A 443 -15.82 18.91 -6.53
CA ASN A 443 -16.25 19.08 -5.13
C ASN A 443 -16.91 17.80 -4.55
N VAL A 444 -16.14 16.70 -4.57
CA VAL A 444 -16.51 15.41 -3.98
C VAL A 444 -15.68 15.20 -2.72
N ASN A 445 -16.33 15.14 -1.55
CA ASN A 445 -15.62 15.13 -0.26
C ASN A 445 -15.91 13.85 0.53
N ILE A 446 -14.87 13.36 1.20
CA ILE A 446 -14.95 12.27 2.16
C ILE A 446 -14.39 12.82 3.47
N VAL A 447 -15.27 13.48 4.21
CA VAL A 447 -14.92 14.27 5.38
C VAL A 447 -15.91 13.97 6.49
N ARG A 448 -15.46 14.13 7.72
CA ARG A 448 -16.36 14.09 8.87
C ARG A 448 -17.32 15.28 8.80
N PRO A 449 -18.63 15.11 9.07
CA PRO A 449 -19.53 16.25 9.16
C PRO A 449 -19.11 17.21 10.28
N PRO A 450 -19.41 18.51 10.16
CA PRO A 450 -19.23 19.46 11.26
C PRO A 450 -19.87 18.96 12.56
N ASN A 451 -19.25 19.31 13.70
CA ASN A 451 -19.73 18.98 15.05
C ASN A 451 -19.95 17.49 15.33
N SER A 452 -19.33 16.60 14.56
CA SER A 452 -19.47 15.14 14.70
C SER A 452 -18.21 14.48 15.26
N GLU A 453 -17.58 15.09 16.26
CA GLU A 453 -16.22 14.76 16.73
C GLU A 453 -16.04 13.30 17.15
N ARG A 454 -17.12 12.65 17.61
CA ARG A 454 -17.22 11.22 17.94
C ARG A 454 -16.87 10.28 16.77
N ARG A 455 -16.96 10.78 15.54
CA ARG A 455 -16.67 9.99 14.34
C ARG A 455 -15.17 10.00 14.11
N ALA A 456 -14.50 8.98 14.63
CA ALA A 456 -13.05 8.83 14.54
C ALA A 456 -12.55 8.34 13.16
N ILE A 457 -13.45 8.11 12.21
CA ILE A 457 -13.14 7.63 10.86
C ILE A 457 -14.22 8.10 9.88
N THR A 458 -13.85 8.31 8.61
CA THR A 458 -14.82 8.48 7.51
C THR A 458 -15.06 7.13 6.84
N THR A 459 -14.05 6.59 6.17
CA THR A 459 -14.11 5.33 5.42
C THR A 459 -13.18 4.28 6.04
N THR A 460 -13.62 3.02 6.11
CA THR A 460 -12.84 1.96 6.77
C THR A 460 -11.76 1.31 5.89
N ALA A 461 -11.65 1.71 4.63
CA ALA A 461 -10.56 1.38 3.71
C ALA A 461 -10.22 2.61 2.84
N ASP A 462 -9.77 2.42 1.59
CA ASP A 462 -9.44 3.49 0.63
C ASP A 462 -10.61 4.48 0.41
N HIS A 463 -10.25 5.71 0.11
CA HIS A 463 -11.20 6.73 -0.31
C HIS A 463 -11.56 6.56 -1.79
N LEU A 464 -10.56 6.47 -2.68
CA LEU A 464 -10.76 6.21 -4.10
C LEU A 464 -9.82 5.11 -4.59
N HIS A 465 -10.39 3.95 -4.95
CA HIS A 465 -9.64 2.81 -5.44
C HIS A 465 -9.99 2.50 -6.90
N ILE A 466 -9.03 2.72 -7.80
CA ILE A 466 -9.14 2.44 -9.24
C ILE A 466 -8.35 1.18 -9.55
N ALA A 467 -9.07 0.06 -9.68
CA ALA A 467 -8.46 -1.25 -9.93
C ALA A 467 -8.10 -1.46 -11.41
N GLN A 468 -8.90 -0.87 -12.31
CA GLN A 468 -8.62 -0.72 -13.73
C GLN A 468 -9.58 0.32 -14.36
N SER A 469 -9.12 0.96 -15.43
CA SER A 469 -9.92 1.90 -16.23
C SER A 469 -9.35 2.07 -17.65
N GLN A 470 -9.95 2.94 -18.46
CA GLN A 470 -9.35 3.47 -19.69
C GLN A 470 -8.91 4.94 -19.53
N GLY A 471 -8.84 5.43 -18.28
CA GLY A 471 -8.26 6.72 -17.94
C GLY A 471 -9.17 7.94 -18.13
N TYR A 472 -8.52 9.10 -18.27
CA TYR A 472 -9.13 10.42 -18.43
C TYR A 472 -9.98 10.83 -17.23
N MET A 473 -9.35 10.93 -16.06
CA MET A 473 -9.97 11.38 -14.80
C MET A 473 -9.64 12.84 -14.48
N LYS A 474 -10.64 13.59 -14.03
CA LYS A 474 -10.47 14.86 -13.32
C LYS A 474 -10.98 14.72 -11.89
N MET A 475 -10.21 15.22 -10.94
CA MET A 475 -10.61 15.39 -9.54
C MET A 475 -10.18 16.79 -9.12
N GLU A 476 -11.16 17.65 -8.91
CA GLU A 476 -10.94 19.07 -8.63
C GLU A 476 -11.70 19.50 -7.38
N ASN A 477 -11.04 20.30 -6.53
CA ASN A 477 -11.64 20.91 -5.34
C ASN A 477 -12.22 19.90 -4.32
N CYS A 478 -11.54 18.77 -4.14
CA CYS A 478 -12.00 17.67 -3.29
C CYS A 478 -11.19 17.57 -1.99
N GLU A 479 -11.82 17.11 -0.91
CA GLU A 479 -11.17 16.87 0.40
C GLU A 479 -11.43 15.45 0.89
N PHE A 480 -10.38 14.66 1.13
CA PHE A 480 -10.44 13.32 1.69
C PHE A 480 -9.67 13.26 3.01
N SER A 481 -10.35 12.86 4.09
CA SER A 481 -9.77 12.85 5.43
C SER A 481 -10.20 11.68 6.29
N LEU A 482 -9.37 11.35 7.29
CA LEU A 482 -9.68 10.40 8.37
C LEU A 482 -10.03 8.96 7.92
N GLY A 483 -9.72 8.55 6.69
CA GLY A 483 -9.91 7.17 6.26
C GLY A 483 -8.96 6.18 6.92
N ALA A 484 -9.14 4.90 6.59
CA ALA A 484 -8.28 3.82 7.08
C ALA A 484 -7.44 3.11 6.02
N ASP A 485 -7.51 3.54 4.76
CA ASP A 485 -6.44 3.30 3.80
C ASP A 485 -6.23 4.53 2.88
N ASP A 486 -5.60 4.34 1.75
CA ASP A 486 -5.11 5.41 0.89
C ASP A 486 -6.20 6.43 0.47
N CYS A 487 -5.81 7.70 0.27
CA CYS A 487 -6.74 8.68 -0.32
C CYS A 487 -7.03 8.35 -1.79
N ILE A 488 -6.00 7.99 -2.55
CA ILE A 488 -6.19 7.52 -3.93
C ILE A 488 -5.25 6.35 -4.19
N ASN A 489 -5.76 5.26 -4.76
CA ASN A 489 -4.95 4.21 -5.37
C ASN A 489 -5.35 4.10 -6.85
N MET A 490 -4.44 4.46 -7.77
CA MET A 490 -4.69 4.42 -9.21
C MET A 490 -3.80 3.41 -9.93
N HIS A 491 -4.39 2.31 -10.39
CA HIS A 491 -3.66 1.25 -11.06
C HIS A 491 -4.52 0.50 -12.08
N ASP A 492 -3.85 -0.39 -12.81
CA ASP A 492 -4.49 -1.51 -13.51
C ASP A 492 -4.09 -2.82 -12.82
N CYS A 493 -4.83 -3.89 -13.08
CA CYS A 493 -4.51 -5.22 -12.57
C CYS A 493 -3.62 -5.99 -13.56
N SER A 494 -2.59 -6.67 -13.04
CA SER A 494 -1.79 -7.67 -13.76
C SER A 494 -1.95 -9.06 -13.13
N ILE A 495 -1.30 -10.07 -13.71
CA ILE A 495 -1.18 -11.40 -13.09
C ILE A 495 0.12 -12.06 -13.53
N ILE A 496 0.69 -12.92 -12.69
CA ILE A 496 1.82 -13.76 -13.09
C ILE A 496 1.36 -15.09 -13.68
N MET A 497 2.04 -15.53 -14.74
CA MET A 497 1.74 -16.74 -15.51
C MET A 497 3.01 -17.58 -15.69
N ASP A 498 2.90 -18.89 -15.52
CA ASP A 498 3.96 -19.86 -15.84
C ASP A 498 3.83 -20.32 -17.29
N ARG A 499 4.94 -20.80 -17.87
CA ARG A 499 4.97 -21.38 -19.22
C ARG A 499 4.72 -22.89 -19.12
N GLU A 500 3.73 -23.39 -19.87
CA GLU A 500 3.49 -24.83 -19.98
C GLU A 500 4.09 -25.41 -21.27
N SER A 501 3.91 -24.74 -22.40
CA SER A 501 4.38 -25.18 -23.72
C SER A 501 4.70 -23.99 -24.62
N ASP A 502 4.86 -24.23 -25.93
CA ASP A 502 5.16 -23.17 -26.90
C ASP A 502 4.03 -22.18 -27.09
N GLU A 503 2.77 -22.54 -26.83
CA GLU A 503 1.61 -21.65 -27.04
C GLU A 503 0.72 -21.55 -25.80
N THR A 504 1.12 -22.18 -24.69
CA THR A 504 0.26 -22.35 -23.52
C THR A 504 0.92 -21.81 -22.24
N LEU A 505 0.14 -21.03 -21.50
CA LEU A 505 0.44 -20.54 -20.15
C LEU A 505 -0.40 -21.26 -19.09
N LEU A 506 0.10 -21.27 -17.86
CA LEU A 506 -0.64 -21.67 -16.66
C LEU A 506 -0.73 -20.49 -15.70
N SER A 507 -1.92 -20.18 -15.19
CA SER A 507 -2.07 -19.18 -14.13
C SER A 507 -1.56 -19.74 -12.80
N VAL A 508 -0.92 -18.93 -11.97
CA VAL A 508 -0.52 -19.40 -10.62
C VAL A 508 -1.67 -19.41 -9.60
N ASN A 509 -2.74 -18.66 -9.88
CA ASN A 509 -3.96 -18.55 -9.07
C ASN A 509 -5.11 -17.96 -9.94
N ALA A 510 -6.31 -17.81 -9.35
CA ALA A 510 -7.48 -17.25 -10.03
C ALA A 510 -7.70 -15.74 -9.87
N ARG A 511 -6.79 -15.03 -9.18
CA ARG A 511 -6.87 -13.57 -9.03
C ARG A 511 -6.78 -12.95 -10.41
N ASN A 512 -7.56 -11.91 -10.67
CA ASN A 512 -7.55 -11.20 -11.95
C ASN A 512 -7.79 -12.10 -13.19
N SER A 513 -8.48 -13.23 -13.01
CA SER A 513 -8.69 -14.19 -14.11
C SER A 513 -9.50 -13.66 -15.29
N TYR A 514 -10.20 -12.53 -15.12
CA TYR A 514 -10.90 -11.83 -16.18
C TYR A 514 -9.96 -11.16 -17.20
N LEU A 515 -8.67 -10.97 -16.89
CA LEU A 515 -7.69 -10.33 -17.79
C LEU A 515 -7.32 -11.17 -19.01
N TYR A 516 -7.58 -12.48 -18.95
CA TYR A 516 -7.19 -13.46 -19.97
C TYR A 516 -8.38 -14.37 -20.33
N ASN A 517 -9.59 -13.81 -20.37
CA ASN A 517 -10.72 -14.53 -20.96
C ASN A 517 -10.50 -14.71 -22.46
N GLU A 518 -11.19 -15.68 -23.07
CA GLU A 518 -11.13 -15.90 -24.52
C GLU A 518 -11.46 -14.62 -25.29
N GLY A 519 -10.65 -14.34 -26.31
CA GLY A 519 -10.73 -13.12 -27.12
C GLY A 519 -9.97 -11.91 -26.56
N GLU A 520 -9.53 -11.93 -25.30
CA GLU A 520 -8.72 -10.85 -24.73
C GLU A 520 -7.33 -10.78 -25.39
N GLU A 521 -6.85 -9.56 -25.63
CA GLU A 521 -5.49 -9.31 -26.12
C GLU A 521 -4.56 -8.97 -24.94
N ILE A 522 -3.42 -9.66 -24.89
CA ILE A 522 -2.49 -9.60 -23.76
C ILE A 522 -1.08 -9.25 -24.22
N GLU A 523 -0.30 -8.64 -23.33
CA GLU A 523 1.14 -8.46 -23.45
C GLU A 523 1.85 -9.25 -22.34
N LEU A 524 2.96 -9.92 -22.68
CA LEU A 524 3.79 -10.60 -21.70
C LEU A 524 5.04 -9.76 -21.40
N ARG A 525 5.31 -9.58 -20.12
CA ARG A 525 6.57 -9.07 -19.56
C ARG A 525 7.34 -10.20 -18.90
N GLN A 526 8.65 -10.05 -18.82
CA GLN A 526 9.47 -10.86 -17.91
C GLN A 526 9.19 -10.45 -16.46
N ASP A 527 9.67 -11.23 -15.49
CA ASP A 527 9.50 -10.97 -14.06
C ASP A 527 10.28 -9.77 -13.51
N ASP A 528 11.15 -9.16 -14.32
CA ASP A 528 11.80 -7.86 -14.08
C ASP A 528 11.05 -6.67 -14.75
N PHE A 529 9.88 -6.95 -15.31
CA PHE A 529 9.03 -6.09 -16.14
C PHE A 529 9.54 -5.74 -17.55
N SER A 530 10.71 -6.23 -17.97
CA SER A 530 11.18 -6.01 -19.34
C SER A 530 10.24 -6.67 -20.37
N PRO A 531 10.12 -6.14 -21.61
CA PRO A 531 9.26 -6.74 -22.62
C PRO A 531 9.69 -8.17 -22.95
N ALA A 532 8.77 -9.13 -22.94
CA ALA A 532 9.07 -10.48 -23.44
C ALA A 532 9.08 -10.54 -24.97
N GLY A 533 8.59 -9.49 -25.66
CA GLY A 533 8.45 -9.46 -27.11
C GLY A 533 7.16 -10.11 -27.62
N PHE A 534 6.14 -10.23 -26.77
CA PHE A 534 4.86 -10.84 -27.11
C PHE A 534 3.69 -9.88 -26.95
N THR A 535 2.79 -9.89 -27.92
CA THR A 535 1.42 -9.37 -27.80
C THR A 535 0.54 -10.27 -28.66
N GLY A 536 -0.52 -10.85 -28.11
CA GLY A 536 -1.35 -11.84 -28.82
C GLY A 536 -2.68 -12.06 -28.13
N LYS A 537 -3.53 -12.89 -28.74
CA LYS A 537 -4.89 -13.17 -28.26
C LYS A 537 -4.95 -14.47 -27.46
N VAL A 538 -5.80 -14.46 -26.44
CA VAL A 538 -6.24 -15.70 -25.77
C VAL A 538 -7.26 -16.40 -26.66
N ILE A 539 -6.97 -17.64 -27.06
CA ILE A 539 -7.85 -18.46 -27.90
C ILE A 539 -8.69 -19.41 -27.05
N GLU A 540 -8.17 -19.86 -25.91
CA GLU A 540 -8.85 -20.84 -25.05
C GLU A 540 -8.44 -20.66 -23.60
N LYS A 541 -9.40 -20.81 -22.68
CA LYS A 541 -9.16 -20.80 -21.22
C LYS A 541 -9.89 -21.96 -20.54
N THR A 542 -9.12 -22.86 -19.94
CA THR A 542 -9.65 -24.08 -19.30
C THR A 542 -9.21 -24.18 -17.84
N LEU A 543 -10.15 -24.44 -16.92
CA LEU A 543 -9.84 -24.71 -15.51
C LEU A 543 -9.25 -26.12 -15.39
N VAL A 544 -8.00 -26.25 -14.96
CA VAL A 544 -7.25 -27.51 -14.93
C VAL A 544 -6.94 -28.02 -13.53
N ASP A 545 -6.97 -27.14 -12.53
CA ASP A 545 -6.95 -27.50 -11.11
C ASP A 545 -8.07 -26.75 -10.39
N LYS A 546 -9.08 -27.48 -9.92
CA LYS A 546 -10.25 -26.90 -9.24
C LYS A 546 -9.94 -26.45 -7.82
N GLU A 547 -9.02 -27.11 -7.13
CA GLU A 547 -8.67 -26.81 -5.74
C GLU A 547 -7.83 -25.54 -5.67
N ARG A 548 -6.78 -25.47 -6.49
CA ARG A 548 -5.88 -24.31 -6.57
C ARG A 548 -6.40 -23.19 -7.47
N LYS A 549 -7.46 -23.47 -8.24
CA LYS A 549 -8.08 -22.60 -9.24
C LYS A 549 -7.08 -22.16 -10.32
N ILE A 550 -6.34 -23.12 -10.87
CA ILE A 550 -5.36 -22.90 -11.95
C ILE A 550 -6.05 -23.07 -13.30
N TYR A 551 -5.85 -22.09 -14.18
CA TYR A 551 -6.30 -22.08 -15.56
C TYR A 551 -5.13 -22.33 -16.51
N ARG A 552 -5.37 -23.16 -17.52
CA ARG A 552 -4.57 -23.29 -18.73
C ARG A 552 -5.10 -22.30 -19.76
N VAL A 553 -4.19 -21.55 -20.38
CA VAL A 553 -4.52 -20.48 -21.32
C VAL A 553 -3.72 -20.69 -22.59
N ARG A 554 -4.40 -20.98 -23.70
CA ARG A 554 -3.77 -21.15 -25.02
C ARG A 554 -3.85 -19.84 -25.79
N LEU A 555 -2.73 -19.46 -26.39
CA LEU A 555 -2.58 -18.23 -27.15
C LEU A 555 -2.62 -18.50 -28.66
N ASP A 556 -2.76 -17.44 -29.44
CA ASP A 556 -2.87 -17.48 -30.90
C ASP A 556 -1.56 -17.73 -31.65
N LYS A 557 -0.43 -17.68 -30.94
CA LYS A 557 0.91 -17.87 -31.51
C LYS A 557 1.95 -18.23 -30.45
N PRO A 558 3.15 -18.69 -30.87
CA PRO A 558 4.21 -19.07 -29.95
C PRO A 558 4.64 -17.98 -28.97
N ILE A 559 4.91 -18.39 -27.73
CA ILE A 559 5.35 -17.58 -26.60
C ILE A 559 6.89 -17.51 -26.59
N PRO A 560 7.49 -16.32 -26.41
CA PRO A 560 8.95 -16.14 -26.28
C PRO A 560 9.55 -16.88 -25.09
N GLU A 561 10.88 -16.98 -25.06
CA GLU A 561 11.59 -17.58 -23.92
C GLU A 561 11.24 -16.86 -22.59
N MET A 562 10.94 -17.65 -21.56
CA MET A 562 10.78 -17.17 -20.19
C MET A 562 12.16 -17.12 -19.51
N LYS A 563 12.75 -15.93 -19.45
CA LYS A 563 14.10 -15.73 -18.89
C LYS A 563 14.09 -15.85 -17.36
N GLY A 564 13.00 -15.39 -16.76
CA GLY A 564 12.77 -15.41 -15.32
C GLY A 564 12.07 -16.69 -14.81
N VAL A 565 11.30 -16.48 -13.74
CA VAL A 565 10.47 -17.50 -13.10
C VAL A 565 9.03 -17.47 -13.62
N TYR A 566 8.50 -16.28 -13.90
CA TYR A 566 7.15 -16.10 -14.44
C TYR A 566 7.16 -15.06 -15.57
N PHE A 567 6.13 -15.09 -16.40
CA PHE A 567 5.70 -13.89 -17.12
C PHE A 567 4.79 -13.04 -16.23
N VAL A 568 4.81 -11.72 -16.41
CA VAL A 568 3.76 -10.82 -15.93
C VAL A 568 2.87 -10.46 -17.12
N LEU A 569 1.59 -10.80 -17.03
CA LEU A 569 0.58 -10.58 -18.05
C LEU A 569 -0.10 -9.22 -17.83
N PHE A 570 -0.02 -8.37 -18.84
CA PHE A 570 -0.74 -7.11 -18.94
C PHE A 570 -1.91 -7.25 -19.93
N SER A 571 -3.09 -6.75 -19.58
CA SER A 571 -4.20 -6.67 -20.53
C SER A 571 -4.03 -5.43 -21.41
N LYS A 572 -4.37 -5.54 -22.70
CA LYS A 572 -4.41 -4.38 -23.61
C LYS A 572 -5.75 -3.62 -23.55
N LYS A 573 -6.74 -4.13 -22.81
CA LYS A 573 -8.08 -3.54 -22.67
C LYS A 573 -8.12 -2.33 -21.74
N TYR A 574 -7.24 -2.32 -20.75
CA TYR A 574 -7.16 -1.32 -19.70
C TYR A 574 -5.87 -0.52 -19.81
N ASP A 575 -5.97 0.75 -19.43
CA ASP A 575 -4.87 1.70 -19.43
C ASP A 575 -5.31 2.88 -18.55
N THR A 576 -5.15 2.75 -17.25
CA THR A 576 -5.40 3.84 -16.31
C THR A 576 -4.35 4.92 -16.54
N ARG A 577 -4.75 5.98 -17.25
CA ARG A 577 -3.88 7.09 -17.64
C ARG A 577 -4.60 8.42 -17.79
N ASN A 578 -3.84 9.50 -17.92
CA ASN A 578 -4.34 10.85 -18.13
C ASN A 578 -5.22 11.30 -16.95
N MET A 579 -4.61 11.34 -15.77
CA MET A 579 -5.25 11.59 -14.48
C MET A 579 -4.87 12.97 -13.96
N ILE A 580 -5.85 13.84 -13.73
CA ILE A 580 -5.66 15.20 -13.21
C ILE A 580 -6.25 15.27 -11.81
N VAL A 581 -5.41 15.55 -10.81
CA VAL A 581 -5.81 15.80 -9.42
C VAL A 581 -5.37 17.22 -9.07
N ARG A 582 -6.33 18.13 -8.84
CA ARG A 582 -6.05 19.55 -8.68
C ARG A 582 -6.81 20.17 -7.51
N ASN A 583 -6.16 21.08 -6.78
CA ASN A 583 -6.77 21.83 -5.67
C ASN A 583 -7.42 20.92 -4.61
N CYS A 584 -6.83 19.76 -4.35
CA CYS A 584 -7.36 18.77 -3.40
C CYS A 584 -6.62 18.79 -2.06
N TYR A 585 -7.29 18.35 -1.00
CA TYR A 585 -6.71 18.21 0.34
C TYR A 585 -6.83 16.78 0.86
N PHE A 586 -5.69 16.16 1.18
CA PHE A 586 -5.56 14.78 1.65
C PHE A 586 -4.93 14.76 3.04
N HIS A 587 -5.66 14.33 4.07
CA HIS A 587 -5.13 14.46 5.42
C HIS A 587 -5.65 13.49 6.48
N ASP A 588 -4.84 13.28 7.52
CA ASP A 588 -5.20 12.56 8.75
C ASP A 588 -5.70 11.11 8.55
N ASN A 589 -5.50 10.55 7.35
CA ASN A 589 -5.86 9.17 7.06
C ASN A 589 -4.73 8.22 7.46
N ARG A 590 -5.11 6.99 7.81
CA ARG A 590 -4.28 5.83 7.48
C ARG A 590 -4.62 5.47 6.03
N ALA A 591 -3.73 5.10 5.12
CA ALA A 591 -2.29 4.93 5.27
C ALA A 591 -1.51 5.98 4.46
N ARG A 592 -1.43 5.86 3.13
CA ARG A 592 -0.73 6.81 2.26
C ARG A 592 -1.69 7.88 1.76
N GLY A 593 -1.17 9.00 1.24
CA GLY A 593 -1.99 9.97 0.51
C GLY A 593 -2.40 9.41 -0.85
N VAL A 594 -1.51 9.50 -1.84
CA VAL A 594 -1.78 9.09 -3.23
C VAL A 594 -0.81 8.00 -3.69
N LEU A 595 -1.36 6.89 -4.16
CA LEU A 595 -0.67 5.78 -4.81
C LEU A 595 -0.82 5.90 -6.32
N ILE A 596 0.30 6.08 -7.02
CA ILE A 596 0.38 6.25 -8.47
C ILE A 596 1.04 5.03 -9.08
N LEU A 597 0.25 4.21 -9.77
CA LEU A 597 0.69 3.08 -10.58
C LEU A 597 0.13 3.20 -12.02
N ALA A 598 -0.03 4.46 -12.45
CA ALA A 598 -0.68 4.91 -13.68
C ALA A 598 0.25 5.80 -14.52
N ARG A 599 -0.16 6.14 -15.74
CA ARG A 599 0.62 6.99 -16.67
C ARG A 599 -0.06 8.32 -16.95
N ASP A 600 0.71 9.32 -17.37
CA ASP A 600 0.22 10.67 -17.67
C ASP A 600 -0.58 11.24 -16.49
N VAL A 601 0.10 11.53 -15.38
CA VAL A 601 -0.55 11.97 -14.14
C VAL A 601 -0.08 13.38 -13.77
N THR A 602 -1.02 14.25 -13.41
CA THR A 602 -0.75 15.58 -12.86
C THR A 602 -1.39 15.69 -11.47
N VAL A 603 -0.58 15.95 -10.45
CA VAL A 603 -1.02 16.35 -9.11
C VAL A 603 -0.59 17.80 -8.91
N GLU A 604 -1.55 18.70 -8.80
CA GLU A 604 -1.30 20.14 -8.87
C GLU A 604 -2.04 20.92 -7.78
N ASN A 605 -1.35 21.83 -7.10
CA ASN A 605 -1.94 22.68 -6.05
C ASN A 605 -2.64 21.88 -4.94
N CYS A 606 -2.14 20.68 -4.64
CA CYS A 606 -2.72 19.82 -3.60
C CYS A 606 -2.03 20.03 -2.25
N ARG A 607 -2.75 19.71 -1.18
CA ARG A 607 -2.25 19.69 0.19
C ARG A 607 -2.26 18.28 0.75
N PHE A 608 -1.15 17.90 1.39
CA PHE A 608 -0.98 16.66 2.12
C PHE A 608 -0.62 17.03 3.56
N PHE A 609 -1.41 16.55 4.52
CA PHE A 609 -1.17 16.85 5.93
C PHE A 609 -1.35 15.58 6.76
N HIS A 610 -0.31 15.22 7.52
CA HIS A 610 -0.45 14.19 8.56
C HIS A 610 -1.05 12.86 8.06
N ASN A 611 -0.74 12.45 6.82
CA ASN A 611 -1.04 11.09 6.37
C ASN A 611 -0.18 10.13 7.21
N GLU A 612 -0.76 9.07 7.79
CA GLU A 612 -0.07 8.16 8.75
C GLU A 612 1.26 7.64 8.19
N MET A 613 1.29 7.35 6.88
CA MET A 613 2.47 6.93 6.12
C MET A 613 2.92 8.00 5.10
N GLY A 614 3.76 7.63 4.12
CA GLY A 614 4.21 8.56 3.08
C GLY A 614 3.06 9.17 2.27
N ALA A 615 3.20 10.44 1.89
CA ALA A 615 2.19 11.20 1.16
C ALA A 615 1.97 10.67 -0.26
N ILE A 616 3.04 10.38 -0.99
CA ILE A 616 2.96 9.84 -2.36
C ILE A 616 3.81 8.58 -2.48
N LYS A 617 3.20 7.55 -3.07
CA LYS A 617 3.86 6.29 -3.41
C LYS A 617 3.72 6.05 -4.92
N ILE A 618 4.84 6.00 -5.63
CA ILE A 618 4.88 5.75 -7.08
C ILE A 618 5.47 4.37 -7.30
N GLU A 619 4.65 3.40 -7.70
CA GLU A 619 5.13 2.02 -7.77
C GLU A 619 4.48 1.18 -8.86
N THR A 620 4.96 -0.06 -8.99
CA THR A 620 4.27 -1.15 -9.66
C THR A 620 4.87 -2.45 -9.17
N GLY A 621 4.14 -3.55 -9.25
CA GLY A 621 4.66 -4.80 -8.76
C GLY A 621 3.72 -5.98 -8.87
N PHE A 622 4.23 -7.12 -8.43
CA PHE A 622 3.45 -8.33 -8.25
C PHE A 622 3.95 -9.13 -7.05
N THR A 623 3.04 -9.85 -6.42
CA THR A 623 3.31 -10.89 -5.44
C THR A 623 2.66 -12.20 -5.89
N GLY A 624 3.13 -13.30 -5.32
CA GLY A 624 2.55 -14.61 -5.65
C GLY A 624 1.10 -14.80 -5.21
N ASN A 625 0.73 -14.20 -4.09
CA ASN A 625 -0.48 -14.56 -3.33
C ASN A 625 -1.40 -13.37 -3.03
N SER A 626 -0.98 -12.15 -3.35
CA SER A 626 -1.74 -10.93 -3.11
C SER A 626 -1.66 -10.01 -4.33
N TRP A 627 -0.95 -8.89 -4.24
CA TRP A 627 -1.06 -7.75 -5.15
C TRP A 627 -0.42 -8.02 -6.50
N CYS A 628 -1.05 -7.57 -7.58
CA CYS A 628 -0.50 -7.57 -8.94
C CYS A 628 -1.01 -6.29 -9.61
N GLU A 629 -0.31 -5.17 -9.41
CA GLU A 629 -0.86 -3.84 -9.65
C GLU A 629 0.10 -2.95 -10.47
N GLY A 630 -0.50 -2.25 -11.43
CA GLY A 630 0.14 -1.32 -12.34
C GLY A 630 0.79 -1.98 -13.56
N TYR A 631 0.88 -1.22 -14.65
CA TYR A 631 1.63 -1.56 -15.85
C TYR A 631 2.94 -0.76 -15.97
N GLY A 632 3.37 -0.16 -14.85
CA GLY A 632 4.43 0.84 -14.79
C GLY A 632 3.92 2.27 -14.78
N VAL A 633 4.84 3.20 -14.50
CA VAL A 633 4.55 4.63 -14.34
C VAL A 633 5.38 5.42 -15.34
N GLU A 634 4.73 6.35 -16.02
CA GLU A 634 5.34 7.20 -17.04
C GLU A 634 4.68 8.57 -17.05
N ASN A 635 5.47 9.64 -17.20
CA ASN A 635 5.01 11.02 -17.35
C ASN A 635 4.13 11.50 -16.18
N VAL A 636 4.75 11.65 -15.00
CA VAL A 636 4.10 12.15 -13.78
C VAL A 636 4.66 13.53 -13.41
N VAL A 637 3.77 14.47 -13.10
CA VAL A 637 4.11 15.80 -12.60
C VAL A 637 3.39 16.06 -11.28
N VAL A 638 4.16 16.38 -10.25
CA VAL A 638 3.68 16.85 -8.94
C VAL A 638 4.17 18.28 -8.77
N ARG A 639 3.26 19.25 -8.76
CA ARG A 639 3.65 20.67 -8.73
C ARG A 639 2.81 21.55 -7.83
N ASN A 640 3.47 22.56 -7.25
CA ASN A 640 2.84 23.55 -6.38
C ASN A 640 2.07 22.93 -5.20
N CYS A 641 2.44 21.71 -4.79
CA CYS A 641 1.81 21.02 -3.68
C CYS A 641 2.50 21.38 -2.36
N THR A 642 1.76 21.24 -1.26
CA THR A 642 2.30 21.34 0.10
C THR A 642 2.22 20.00 0.80
N PHE A 643 3.33 19.53 1.34
CA PHE A 643 3.46 18.35 2.19
C PHE A 643 3.84 18.82 3.58
N ASP A 644 2.97 18.65 4.57
CA ASP A 644 3.21 19.10 5.94
C ASP A 644 3.03 17.93 6.92
N THR A 645 4.10 17.59 7.65
CA THR A 645 4.10 16.56 8.69
C THR A 645 3.60 15.20 8.19
N CYS A 646 3.97 14.82 6.96
CA CYS A 646 3.60 13.54 6.40
C CYS A 646 4.41 12.40 7.06
N ASN A 647 3.85 11.18 7.10
CA ASN A 647 4.49 10.01 7.70
C ASN A 647 4.84 10.12 9.21
N PRO A 648 3.96 10.66 10.08
CA PRO A 648 4.24 10.81 11.51
C PRO A 648 4.47 9.47 12.21
N SER A 649 4.02 8.34 11.64
CA SER A 649 4.28 7.00 12.17
C SER A 649 5.72 6.52 11.98
N GLY A 650 6.48 7.16 11.10
CA GLY A 650 7.81 6.70 10.72
C GLY A 650 7.80 5.40 9.91
N SER A 651 6.85 5.25 8.98
CA SER A 651 6.87 4.14 8.02
C SER A 651 8.16 4.20 7.19
N MET A 652 8.87 3.07 7.12
CA MET A 652 10.17 2.96 6.46
C MET A 652 10.10 2.21 5.14
N THR A 653 11.07 2.47 4.25
CA THR A 653 11.38 1.62 3.10
C THR A 653 12.88 1.66 2.85
N ASN A 654 13.50 0.51 2.57
CA ASN A 654 14.96 0.37 2.46
C ASN A 654 15.72 0.94 3.68
N GLY A 655 15.15 0.86 4.89
CA GLY A 655 15.78 1.35 6.12
C GLY A 655 15.67 2.86 6.36
N TYR A 656 14.87 3.58 5.57
CA TYR A 656 14.65 5.02 5.75
C TYR A 656 13.15 5.34 5.90
N GLU A 657 12.79 6.13 6.91
CA GLU A 657 11.54 6.88 6.93
C GLU A 657 11.49 7.85 5.77
N ARG A 658 10.30 8.03 5.16
CA ARG A 658 10.16 8.78 3.90
C ARG A 658 8.77 9.38 3.71
N ASP A 659 8.74 10.57 3.14
CA ASP A 659 7.50 11.22 2.69
C ASP A 659 7.07 10.69 1.33
N ILE A 660 8.04 10.47 0.43
CA ILE A 660 7.81 9.97 -0.94
C ILE A 660 8.54 8.64 -1.13
N TYR A 661 7.88 7.65 -1.72
CA TYR A 661 8.52 6.41 -2.16
C TYR A 661 8.32 6.18 -3.65
N MET A 662 9.40 5.79 -4.34
CA MET A 662 9.38 5.33 -5.72
C MET A 662 10.11 4.00 -5.84
N GLY A 663 9.43 2.97 -6.35
CA GLY A 663 10.06 1.66 -6.51
C GLY A 663 9.12 0.56 -6.96
N VAL A 664 9.64 -0.67 -6.94
CA VAL A 664 8.87 -1.85 -7.32
C VAL A 664 8.74 -2.81 -6.16
N TYR A 665 7.70 -3.64 -6.20
CA TYR A 665 7.61 -4.84 -5.37
C TYR A 665 7.58 -6.09 -6.27
N LEU A 666 8.53 -7.00 -6.06
CA LEU A 666 8.67 -8.21 -6.86
C LEU A 666 8.56 -9.44 -5.96
N PHE A 667 7.67 -10.36 -6.32
CA PHE A 667 7.37 -11.64 -5.66
C PHE A 667 6.70 -11.55 -4.28
N THR A 668 7.05 -10.56 -3.44
CA THR A 668 6.51 -10.35 -2.09
C THR A 668 6.27 -8.87 -1.81
N ASP A 669 5.52 -8.59 -0.74
CA ASP A 669 5.26 -7.25 -0.23
C ASP A 669 5.36 -7.27 1.32
N PRO A 670 6.27 -6.50 1.93
CA PRO A 670 7.25 -5.61 1.31
C PRO A 670 8.33 -6.38 0.52
N SER A 671 8.83 -5.77 -0.56
CA SER A 671 9.95 -6.30 -1.36
C SER A 671 11.17 -5.41 -1.26
N TYR A 672 12.33 -6.02 -1.01
CA TYR A 672 13.62 -5.33 -1.15
C TYR A 672 14.22 -5.51 -2.54
N ARG A 673 13.66 -6.38 -3.40
CA ARG A 673 14.10 -6.54 -4.79
C ARG A 673 13.86 -5.27 -5.58
N LYS A 674 14.71 -5.05 -6.58
CA LYS A 674 14.70 -3.90 -7.50
C LYS A 674 14.97 -4.39 -8.92
N THR A 675 14.68 -3.56 -9.91
CA THR A 675 14.95 -3.85 -11.32
C THR A 675 15.71 -2.68 -11.95
N ASP A 676 16.65 -3.01 -12.85
CA ASP A 676 17.33 -2.02 -13.69
C ASP A 676 16.47 -1.59 -14.89
N TYR A 677 15.40 -2.32 -15.18
CA TYR A 677 14.46 -1.98 -16.22
C TYR A 677 13.65 -0.73 -15.79
N PRO A 678 13.61 0.34 -16.60
CA PRO A 678 12.98 1.60 -16.24
C PRO A 678 11.46 1.55 -16.39
N ILE A 679 10.81 0.72 -15.58
CA ILE A 679 9.35 0.58 -15.53
C ILE A 679 8.68 1.79 -14.89
N LEU A 680 9.40 2.52 -14.04
CA LEU A 680 9.04 3.85 -13.56
C LEU A 680 9.92 4.88 -14.26
N ARG A 681 9.33 5.85 -14.96
CA ARG A 681 10.11 6.86 -15.67
C ARG A 681 9.39 8.19 -15.89
N ASP A 682 10.19 9.22 -16.17
CA ASP A 682 9.71 10.55 -16.56
C ASP A 682 8.80 11.15 -15.47
N ILE A 683 9.39 11.39 -14.31
CA ILE A 683 8.71 11.86 -13.09
C ILE A 683 9.30 13.21 -12.68
N MET A 684 8.45 14.18 -12.33
CA MET A 684 8.87 15.51 -11.89
C MET A 684 8.14 15.98 -10.64
N PHE A 685 8.91 16.52 -9.70
CA PHE A 685 8.45 17.26 -8.52
C PHE A 685 8.98 18.69 -8.64
N GLU A 686 8.11 19.66 -8.85
CA GLU A 686 8.50 21.07 -9.01
C GLU A 686 7.70 22.05 -8.15
N ASN A 687 8.38 23.09 -7.65
CA ASN A 687 7.75 24.19 -6.91
C ASN A 687 6.89 23.73 -5.70
N ASN A 688 7.20 22.57 -5.12
CA ASN A 688 6.48 22.07 -3.96
C ASN A 688 7.11 22.59 -2.66
N THR A 689 6.31 22.65 -1.61
CA THR A 689 6.76 22.94 -0.25
C THR A 689 6.67 21.69 0.60
N PHE A 690 7.78 21.28 1.18
CA PHE A 690 7.87 20.19 2.16
C PHE A 690 8.19 20.81 3.52
N LYS A 691 7.28 20.61 4.46
CA LYS A 691 7.41 21.06 5.83
C LYS A 691 7.39 19.88 6.77
N ASP A 692 8.35 19.86 7.68
CA ASP A 692 8.52 18.82 8.69
C ASP A 692 8.54 17.41 8.09
N THR A 693 9.32 17.24 7.01
CA THR A 693 9.62 15.94 6.43
C THR A 693 10.09 14.99 7.53
N PHE A 694 9.51 13.79 7.57
CA PHE A 694 9.74 12.91 8.71
C PHE A 694 11.16 12.33 8.64
N GLY A 695 11.56 11.73 7.53
CA GLY A 695 12.89 11.16 7.31
C GLY A 695 13.56 11.73 6.06
N VAL A 696 13.90 10.89 5.08
CA VAL A 696 14.28 11.39 3.76
C VAL A 696 13.06 11.98 3.04
N VAL A 697 13.29 12.96 2.18
CA VAL A 697 12.25 13.49 1.28
C VAL A 697 11.73 12.36 0.39
N ALA A 698 12.63 11.61 -0.23
CA ALA A 698 12.27 10.51 -1.11
C ALA A 698 13.24 9.33 -1.03
N VAL A 699 12.68 8.11 -1.05
CA VAL A 699 13.40 6.88 -1.39
C VAL A 699 13.11 6.58 -2.86
N VAL A 700 14.14 6.61 -3.71
CA VAL A 700 14.04 6.46 -5.17
C VAL A 700 14.75 5.21 -5.65
N THR A 701 14.00 4.27 -6.21
CA THR A 701 14.56 3.04 -6.78
C THR A 701 13.88 2.59 -8.07
N SER A 702 14.61 1.95 -8.98
CA SER A 702 14.07 1.46 -10.28
C SER A 702 13.46 2.58 -11.15
N VAL A 703 14.01 3.81 -11.05
CA VAL A 703 13.49 5.00 -11.74
C VAL A 703 14.45 5.48 -12.84
N ARG A 704 13.88 5.93 -13.96
CA ARG A 704 14.61 6.68 -14.99
C ARG A 704 14.04 8.07 -15.21
N ASN A 705 14.90 9.07 -15.33
CA ASN A 705 14.50 10.47 -15.59
C ASN A 705 13.57 11.01 -14.49
N LEU A 706 14.17 11.24 -13.31
CA LEU A 706 13.50 11.87 -12.18
C LEU A 706 14.04 13.29 -12.01
N ILE A 707 13.14 14.26 -11.85
CA ILE A 707 13.49 15.67 -11.66
C ILE A 707 12.84 16.20 -10.37
N PHE A 708 13.67 16.60 -9.40
CA PHE A 708 13.26 17.44 -8.27
C PHE A 708 13.84 18.83 -8.49
N ARG A 709 12.99 19.82 -8.80
CA ARG A 709 13.43 21.20 -9.04
C ARG A 709 12.64 22.25 -8.28
N ASN A 710 13.31 23.32 -7.84
CA ASN A 710 12.66 24.51 -7.27
C ASN A 710 11.72 24.21 -6.08
N ASN A 711 11.92 23.09 -5.38
CA ASN A 711 11.14 22.77 -4.19
C ASN A 711 11.74 23.46 -2.96
N THR A 712 10.91 23.79 -1.99
CA THR A 712 11.32 24.35 -0.69
C THR A 712 11.15 23.33 0.42
N PHE A 713 12.18 23.14 1.23
CA PHE A 713 12.21 22.22 2.37
C PHE A 713 12.43 22.99 3.66
N SER A 714 11.59 22.78 4.68
CA SER A 714 11.73 23.41 5.99
C SER A 714 11.38 22.42 7.10
N ASN A 715 12.22 22.32 8.13
CA ASN A 715 12.04 21.37 9.24
C ASN A 715 12.16 22.10 10.60
N PRO A 716 11.25 23.02 10.94
CA PRO A 716 11.34 23.80 12.18
C PRO A 716 10.97 22.98 13.42
N THR A 717 10.24 21.87 13.28
CA THR A 717 9.74 21.10 14.43
C THR A 717 10.70 19.95 14.78
N PRO A 718 11.14 19.81 16.05
CA PRO A 718 11.96 18.68 16.49
C PRO A 718 11.20 17.35 16.46
N ARG A 719 11.93 16.25 16.26
CA ARG A 719 11.41 14.88 16.39
C ARG A 719 11.67 14.31 17.77
N LYS A 720 10.88 13.32 18.20
CA LYS A 720 11.21 12.51 19.39
C LYS A 720 12.49 11.72 19.15
N ASN A 721 12.65 11.16 17.95
CA ASN A 721 13.88 10.49 17.54
C ASN A 721 14.56 11.32 16.43
N PRO A 722 15.59 12.11 16.76
CA PRO A 722 16.36 12.84 15.76
C PRO A 722 17.01 11.90 14.74
N LEU A 723 16.84 12.20 13.45
CA LEU A 723 17.43 11.41 12.36
C LEU A 723 18.41 12.26 11.56
N LYS A 724 19.64 11.76 11.40
CA LYS A 724 20.70 12.46 10.64
C LYS A 724 20.32 12.70 9.18
N TYR A 725 19.61 11.75 8.57
CA TYR A 725 19.18 11.82 7.18
C TYR A 725 17.87 12.61 6.97
N ARG A 726 17.38 13.31 7.99
CA ARG A 726 16.15 14.11 7.86
C ARG A 726 16.34 15.21 6.81
N GLY A 727 15.48 15.24 5.80
CA GLY A 727 15.57 16.18 4.67
C GLY A 727 16.54 15.76 3.55
N CYS A 728 17.21 14.62 3.67
CA CYS A 728 18.03 14.05 2.59
C CYS A 728 17.20 13.31 1.54
N PHE A 729 17.87 12.78 0.50
CA PHE A 729 17.30 11.83 -0.46
C PHE A 729 18.04 10.50 -0.39
N TYR A 730 17.37 9.41 -0.75
CA TYR A 730 18.00 8.12 -1.05
C TYR A 730 17.76 7.72 -2.51
N VAL A 731 18.82 7.31 -3.22
CA VAL A 731 18.76 6.89 -4.62
C VAL A 731 19.51 5.58 -4.83
N GLY A 732 18.85 4.59 -5.43
CA GLY A 732 19.44 3.32 -5.87
C GLY A 732 18.80 2.82 -7.16
N TRP A 733 19.44 1.93 -7.91
CA TRP A 733 18.89 1.28 -9.12
C TRP A 733 18.23 2.26 -10.10
N SER A 734 18.82 3.44 -10.27
CA SER A 734 18.18 4.56 -10.95
C SER A 734 19.14 5.27 -11.87
N ARG A 735 18.61 5.90 -12.90
CA ARG A 735 19.42 6.66 -13.87
C ARG A 735 18.76 7.96 -14.28
N ASP A 736 19.58 8.95 -14.63
CA ASP A 736 19.09 10.27 -15.05
C ASP A 736 18.27 10.96 -13.94
N VAL A 737 18.78 10.95 -12.70
CA VAL A 737 18.14 11.62 -11.56
C VAL A 737 18.74 13.03 -11.42
N SER A 738 17.89 14.05 -11.35
CA SER A 738 18.28 15.46 -11.18
C SER A 738 17.62 16.04 -9.95
N ILE A 739 18.41 16.45 -8.96
CA ILE A 739 17.98 17.18 -7.76
C ILE A 739 18.64 18.55 -7.85
N VAL A 740 17.90 19.54 -8.36
CA VAL A 740 18.47 20.83 -8.78
C VAL A 740 17.67 22.03 -8.29
N ASN A 741 18.34 23.15 -8.01
CA ASN A 741 17.69 24.43 -7.66
C ASN A 741 16.70 24.36 -6.49
N ASN A 742 16.81 23.38 -5.60
CA ASN A 742 15.94 23.29 -4.43
C ASN A 742 16.46 24.17 -3.28
N LYS A 743 15.54 24.72 -2.49
CA LYS A 743 15.84 25.56 -1.34
C LYS A 743 15.64 24.78 -0.04
N PHE A 744 16.66 24.75 0.82
CA PHE A 744 16.57 24.16 2.17
C PHE A 744 16.68 25.27 3.21
N VAL A 745 15.63 25.43 4.00
CA VAL A 745 15.59 26.36 5.13
C VAL A 745 16.22 25.66 6.33
N LEU A 746 17.35 26.20 6.80
CA LEU A 746 18.15 25.58 7.86
C LEU A 746 17.46 25.70 9.23
N SER A 747 17.63 24.66 10.05
CA SER A 747 17.21 24.63 11.45
C SER A 747 18.14 23.74 12.26
N GLU A 748 18.05 23.80 13.59
CA GLU A 748 18.80 22.90 14.49
C GLU A 748 18.38 21.41 14.37
N ASN A 749 17.26 21.14 13.68
CA ASN A 749 16.67 19.80 13.57
C ASN A 749 17.17 19.00 12.35
N ILE A 750 18.11 19.56 11.58
CA ILE A 750 18.73 18.91 10.42
C ILE A 750 20.25 18.97 10.57
N SER A 751 20.93 17.85 10.31
CA SER A 751 22.39 17.76 10.42
C SER A 751 23.06 17.45 9.09
N ASP A 752 22.47 16.54 8.30
CA ASP A 752 23.02 16.13 7.02
C ASP A 752 22.03 16.54 5.92
N LEU A 753 22.54 17.22 4.89
CA LEU A 753 21.75 17.57 3.71
C LEU A 753 22.47 17.11 2.45
N GLY A 754 21.86 16.18 1.74
CA GLY A 754 22.46 15.58 0.55
C GLY A 754 21.69 14.37 0.06
N VAL A 755 22.42 13.50 -0.64
CA VAL A 755 21.89 12.29 -1.26
C VAL A 755 22.69 11.08 -0.83
N TYR A 756 22.00 10.11 -0.22
CA TYR A 756 22.48 8.75 -0.03
C TYR A 756 22.32 7.98 -1.34
N ILE A 757 23.39 7.33 -1.79
CA ILE A 757 23.52 6.73 -3.12
C ILE A 757 23.96 5.28 -2.94
N GLU A 758 23.13 4.34 -3.38
CA GLU A 758 23.51 2.93 -3.47
C GLU A 758 24.61 2.76 -4.54
N LYS A 759 25.79 2.33 -4.11
CA LYS A 759 26.99 2.25 -4.94
C LYS A 759 26.79 1.25 -6.08
N GLY A 760 27.21 1.64 -7.29
CA GLY A 760 27.17 0.79 -8.49
C GLY A 760 25.81 0.68 -9.17
N THR A 761 24.72 1.16 -8.55
CA THR A 761 23.35 1.03 -9.10
C THR A 761 22.80 2.36 -9.63
N VAL A 762 23.48 3.48 -9.38
CA VAL A 762 23.06 4.82 -9.80
C VAL A 762 23.93 5.35 -10.94
N LYS A 763 23.30 5.84 -12.02
CA LYS A 763 23.99 6.41 -13.20
C LYS A 763 23.48 7.81 -13.52
N ARG A 764 24.40 8.75 -13.77
CA ARG A 764 24.07 10.15 -14.16
C ARG A 764 23.16 10.86 -13.14
N LEU A 765 23.55 10.81 -11.86
CA LEU A 765 22.95 11.60 -10.80
C LEU A 765 23.49 13.04 -10.87
N LYS A 766 22.60 14.01 -11.02
CA LYS A 766 22.89 15.44 -11.04
C LYS A 766 22.39 16.10 -9.77
N ILE A 767 23.32 16.79 -9.09
CA ILE A 767 23.06 17.58 -7.88
C ILE A 767 23.73 18.94 -8.10
N GLN A 768 22.95 20.01 -8.26
CA GLN A 768 23.47 21.34 -8.58
C GLN A 768 22.46 22.45 -8.24
N GLY A 769 22.91 23.64 -7.84
CA GLY A 769 22.06 24.80 -7.57
C GLY A 769 21.17 24.69 -6.34
N ASN A 770 21.28 23.61 -5.56
CA ASN A 770 20.54 23.50 -4.29
C ASN A 770 21.14 24.48 -3.28
N SER A 771 20.31 25.37 -2.73
CA SER A 771 20.74 26.48 -1.88
C SER A 771 20.23 26.33 -0.45
N PHE A 772 20.96 26.93 0.49
CA PHE A 772 20.54 27.03 1.89
C PHE A 772 20.09 28.45 2.21
N SER A 773 19.09 28.60 3.07
CA SER A 773 18.71 29.89 3.64
C SER A 773 18.51 29.77 5.14
N GLU A 774 18.88 30.81 5.88
CA GLU A 774 18.47 30.99 7.28
C GLU A 774 16.99 31.41 7.34
N ASN A 775 16.36 31.20 8.50
CA ASN A 775 14.98 31.57 8.78
C ASN A 775 14.81 33.08 8.94
#